data_AF-A0A0D1ZQV5-F1
#
_entry.id   AF-A0A0D1ZQV5-F1
#
_cell.length_a   1.000
_cell.length_b   1.000
_cell.length_c   1.000
_cell.angle_alpha   90.00
_cell.angle_beta   90.00
_cell.angle_gamma   90.00
#
_symmetry.space_group_name_H-M   'P 1'
#
loop_
_entity.id
_entity.type
_entity.pdbx_description
1 polymer ?
#
loop_
_entity_poly.entity_id
_entity_poly.type
_entity_poly.pdbx_seq_one_letter_code
_entity_poly.pdbx_strand_id
1 'polypeptide(L)'
;MKGQLSTIALFLSCVLGASLPVKLHIKREVDSSLANIHVTYHEDVDSEVVFTYGPCNANTPGEAHHLVGRARHCNHDRLLWKIPEFTPAGLCLSAWDSKQGLIGRSTPVSMVSNAKTTRRRLKKRQSDFSIAMDNSSGIDAEGPWFDGVALLKDKEISVVDVRTAKSKEIAIVGGGMAGLMTWLALNQSGMTNLSIIEAGQRLGGRVHTAYFGDPSERQYQEMGPMRFPLSITSSETNETLQIQDHRIVFDLAAEVNRLNHNNTNFTVDFIKWYQSSPNGLYYVRGSRLPNGKSPTVSQVKANASLAGPSTSEDDPRLDALNTRIDDLLSNEDFLTQMAKNVYRAHKTFLDSGLGGIGGDDWSEFGYVHNYLKYHLNETFVALDGSGALSFWDSLYENMYFSATDWRTIDGGLSRLPSAFHPLVDGVTYMNRKVQRIDYNESTERVTLQWKNKPLDRVWQNASYDLAVVTAPLALVRTWRLPEFSDLLQTAIDTYPYDQVCKVALQFKTRFWEHFALPIYGSCSTTTDIPGIGSICYPSYDINSTGMGVMLASYSSSDSGLRWASTPEDVHVQYVVDAMAEIHGDVVYDQYTGNYNRRCWVLDQYETISWASPTAGMRKAFIPEFFKTQKGVVLSGEGTSYTSSWIASALESGVRAATQVLLELGLVDEAKDVVNKWMARWIDV
;
A
#
# COMPACT_ATOMS: atom_id res chain seq x y z
N MET A 1 -43.32 -77.68 -11.48
CA MET A 1 -43.06 -76.24 -11.26
C MET A 1 -41.56 -76.01 -11.38
N LYS A 2 -41.16 -75.04 -12.23
CA LYS A 2 -39.79 -74.53 -12.49
C LYS A 2 -38.88 -75.53 -13.25
N GLY A 3 -38.47 -75.32 -14.50
CA GLY A 3 -38.33 -74.09 -15.30
C GLY A 3 -36.83 -73.86 -15.53
N GLN A 4 -36.34 -74.29 -16.69
CA GLN A 4 -34.99 -74.04 -17.20
C GLN A 4 -34.68 -72.53 -17.21
N LEU A 5 -33.47 -72.16 -16.76
CA LEU A 5 -32.92 -70.82 -16.97
C LEU A 5 -31.58 -70.95 -17.68
N SER A 6 -31.63 -70.62 -18.97
CA SER A 6 -30.49 -70.39 -19.85
C SER A 6 -29.70 -69.16 -19.38
N THR A 7 -28.39 -69.32 -19.28
CA THR A 7 -27.42 -68.26 -19.06
C THR A 7 -27.32 -67.39 -20.33
N ILE A 8 -27.86 -66.17 -20.29
CA ILE A 8 -27.65 -65.16 -21.33
C ILE A 8 -26.42 -64.33 -20.92
N ALA A 9 -25.39 -64.40 -21.76
CA ALA A 9 -24.22 -63.53 -21.68
C ALA A 9 -24.62 -62.10 -22.07
N LEU A 10 -24.54 -61.18 -21.11
CA LEU A 10 -24.55 -59.73 -21.39
C LEU A 10 -23.14 -59.34 -21.84
N PHE A 11 -22.98 -59.12 -23.15
CA PHE A 11 -21.90 -58.33 -23.69
C PHE A 11 -22.04 -56.90 -23.18
N LEU A 12 -21.27 -56.53 -22.15
CA LEU A 12 -20.97 -55.12 -21.91
C LEU A 12 -20.04 -54.67 -23.05
N SER A 13 -20.63 -53.99 -24.03
CA SER A 13 -19.89 -53.14 -24.96
C SER A 13 -19.18 -52.07 -24.13
N CYS A 14 -17.91 -52.29 -23.83
CA CYS A 14 -17.03 -51.25 -23.32
C CYS A 14 -16.83 -50.27 -24.47
N VAL A 15 -17.73 -49.27 -24.57
CA VAL A 15 -17.48 -48.07 -25.36
C VAL A 15 -16.33 -47.38 -24.64
N LEU A 16 -15.10 -47.68 -25.07
CA LEU A 16 -13.96 -46.80 -24.91
C LEU A 16 -14.40 -45.48 -25.54
N GLY A 17 -14.97 -44.59 -24.74
CA GLY A 17 -15.19 -43.21 -25.15
C GLY A 17 -13.82 -42.69 -25.53
N ALA A 18 -13.57 -42.54 -26.83
CA ALA A 18 -12.33 -41.98 -27.32
C ALA A 18 -12.17 -40.63 -26.65
N SER A 19 -11.18 -40.51 -25.76
CA SER A 19 -10.86 -39.26 -25.10
C SER A 19 -10.51 -38.27 -26.19
N LEU A 20 -11.21 -37.15 -26.24
CA LEU A 20 -10.96 -36.10 -27.22
C LEU A 20 -9.49 -35.64 -27.13
N PRO A 21 -8.84 -35.27 -28.26
CA PRO A 21 -7.42 -34.89 -28.31
C PRO A 21 -7.03 -33.73 -27.39
N VAL A 22 -7.98 -32.84 -27.08
CA VAL A 22 -7.79 -31.66 -26.24
C VAL A 22 -8.66 -31.74 -25.00
N LYS A 23 -8.04 -31.63 -23.83
CA LYS A 23 -8.74 -31.50 -22.55
C LYS A 23 -8.81 -30.04 -22.12
N LEU A 24 -10.01 -29.60 -21.77
CA LEU A 24 -10.30 -28.25 -21.28
C LEU A 24 -10.84 -28.33 -19.86
N HIS A 25 -10.31 -27.52 -18.95
CA HIS A 25 -10.88 -27.40 -17.61
C HIS A 25 -10.56 -26.03 -16.99
N ILE A 26 -11.33 -25.68 -15.97
CA ILE A 26 -11.07 -24.50 -15.12
C ILE A 26 -10.74 -25.03 -13.73
N LYS A 27 -9.71 -24.50 -13.10
CA LYS A 27 -9.26 -24.96 -11.77
C LYS A 27 -10.19 -24.55 -10.63
N ARG A 28 -10.95 -23.47 -10.82
CA ARG A 28 -11.78 -22.82 -9.81
C ARG A 28 -13.14 -22.50 -10.39
N GLU A 29 -14.09 -22.31 -9.52
CA GLU A 29 -15.37 -21.72 -9.92
C GLU A 29 -15.14 -20.33 -10.51
N VAL A 30 -15.90 -20.00 -11.56
CA VAL A 30 -15.81 -18.69 -12.19
C VAL A 30 -16.62 -17.69 -11.37
N ASP A 31 -15.92 -16.80 -10.68
CA ASP A 31 -16.45 -15.78 -9.77
C ASP A 31 -16.21 -14.34 -10.25
N SER A 32 -15.56 -14.18 -11.41
CA SER A 32 -15.13 -12.90 -11.97
C SER A 32 -15.28 -12.87 -13.50
N SER A 33 -15.19 -11.70 -14.12
CA SER A 33 -15.28 -11.53 -15.59
C SER A 33 -14.07 -12.04 -16.40
N LEU A 34 -13.04 -12.58 -15.74
CA LEU A 34 -11.93 -13.32 -16.35
C LEU A 34 -11.70 -14.67 -15.66
N ALA A 35 -11.21 -15.65 -16.43
CA ALA A 35 -10.70 -16.92 -15.92
C ALA A 35 -9.57 -17.45 -16.80
N ASN A 36 -8.63 -18.22 -16.24
CA ASN A 36 -7.77 -19.07 -17.05
C ASN A 36 -8.46 -20.41 -17.35
N ILE A 37 -8.55 -20.76 -18.62
CA ILE A 37 -8.89 -22.11 -19.07
C ILE A 37 -7.60 -22.87 -19.27
N HIS A 38 -7.47 -24.03 -18.63
CA HIS A 38 -6.32 -24.91 -18.76
C HIS A 38 -6.53 -25.86 -19.92
N VAL A 39 -5.56 -25.90 -20.82
CA VAL A 39 -5.58 -26.69 -22.06
C VAL A 39 -4.50 -27.77 -21.97
N THR A 40 -4.86 -29.01 -22.26
CA THR A 40 -3.90 -30.12 -22.37
C THR A 40 -4.11 -30.83 -23.70
N TYR A 41 -3.04 -30.97 -24.46
CA TYR A 41 -3.02 -31.68 -25.73
C TYR A 41 -2.53 -33.11 -25.49
N HIS A 42 -3.35 -34.10 -25.87
CA HIS A 42 -3.01 -35.52 -25.81
C HIS A 42 -2.49 -36.04 -27.16
N GLU A 43 -2.78 -35.32 -28.24
CA GLU A 43 -2.30 -35.56 -29.59
C GLU A 43 -1.91 -34.21 -30.22
N ASP A 44 -0.98 -34.23 -31.19
CA ASP A 44 -0.60 -33.03 -31.92
C ASP A 44 -1.76 -32.55 -32.81
N VAL A 45 -2.10 -31.26 -32.69
CA VAL A 45 -3.14 -30.62 -33.50
C VAL A 45 -2.47 -29.61 -34.43
N ASP A 46 -2.25 -30.00 -35.69
CA ASP A 46 -1.52 -29.22 -36.71
C ASP A 46 -2.34 -28.11 -37.38
N SER A 47 -3.49 -27.74 -36.83
CA SER A 47 -4.39 -26.74 -37.43
C SER A 47 -4.91 -25.73 -36.42
N GLU A 48 -5.40 -24.58 -36.89
CA GLU A 48 -6.02 -23.57 -36.02
C GLU A 48 -7.14 -24.20 -35.18
N VAL A 49 -7.05 -24.04 -33.86
CA VAL A 49 -8.05 -24.45 -32.90
C VAL A 49 -8.91 -23.27 -32.52
N VAL A 50 -10.23 -23.43 -32.65
CA VAL A 50 -11.23 -22.46 -32.21
C VAL A 50 -11.79 -22.90 -30.88
N PHE A 51 -11.77 -22.04 -29.87
CA PHE A 51 -12.34 -22.32 -28.55
C PHE A 51 -13.64 -21.54 -28.37
N THR A 52 -14.70 -22.20 -27.92
CA THR A 52 -16.02 -21.58 -27.73
C THR A 52 -16.63 -21.98 -26.39
N TYR A 53 -17.57 -21.17 -25.90
CA TYR A 53 -18.40 -21.51 -24.75
C TYR A 53 -19.87 -21.62 -25.19
N GLY A 54 -20.53 -22.72 -24.86
CA GLY A 54 -21.88 -23.01 -25.35
C GLY A 54 -22.45 -24.33 -24.85
N PRO A 55 -23.64 -24.75 -25.35
CA PRO A 55 -24.30 -25.97 -24.94
C PRO A 55 -23.35 -27.18 -24.94
N CYS A 56 -23.41 -28.00 -23.88
CA CYS A 56 -22.53 -29.17 -23.76
C CYS A 56 -22.77 -30.22 -24.85
N ASN A 57 -23.93 -30.21 -25.48
CA ASN A 57 -24.31 -31.04 -26.62
C ASN A 57 -24.11 -30.34 -27.99
N ALA A 58 -23.47 -29.17 -28.04
CA ALA A 58 -23.24 -28.45 -29.30
C ALA A 58 -22.42 -29.31 -30.28
N ASN A 59 -22.87 -29.41 -31.54
CA ASN A 59 -22.21 -30.22 -32.57
C ASN A 59 -21.36 -29.39 -33.54
N THR A 60 -21.57 -28.08 -33.58
CA THR A 60 -20.82 -27.14 -34.40
C THR A 60 -20.42 -25.91 -33.58
N PRO A 61 -19.32 -25.21 -33.94
CA PRO A 61 -18.92 -23.97 -33.27
C PRO A 61 -19.96 -22.86 -33.39
N GLY A 62 -20.86 -22.92 -34.39
CA GLY A 62 -21.93 -21.93 -34.60
C GLY A 62 -23.06 -22.00 -33.56
N GLU A 63 -23.18 -23.10 -32.82
CA GLU A 63 -24.16 -23.26 -31.73
C GLU A 63 -23.68 -22.66 -30.41
N ALA A 64 -22.44 -22.17 -30.37
CA ALA A 64 -21.88 -21.58 -29.16
C ALA A 64 -22.54 -20.26 -28.79
N HIS A 65 -22.58 -19.96 -27.50
CA HIS A 65 -22.98 -18.64 -27.01
C HIS A 65 -21.96 -17.57 -27.44
N HIS A 66 -20.67 -17.87 -27.35
CA HIS A 66 -19.61 -16.95 -27.77
C HIS A 66 -18.28 -17.67 -28.08
N LEU A 67 -17.45 -16.98 -28.87
CA LEU A 67 -16.06 -17.33 -29.08
C LEU A 67 -15.24 -16.99 -27.83
N VAL A 68 -14.44 -17.94 -27.36
CA VAL A 68 -13.49 -17.75 -26.25
C VAL A 68 -12.15 -17.25 -26.81
N GLY A 69 -11.64 -17.89 -27.87
CA GLY A 69 -10.37 -17.53 -28.47
C GLY A 69 -10.00 -18.43 -29.64
N ARG A 70 -8.87 -18.14 -30.29
CA ARG A 70 -8.30 -18.95 -31.37
C ARG A 70 -6.82 -19.18 -31.11
N ALA A 71 -6.33 -20.35 -31.47
CA ALA A 71 -4.92 -20.69 -31.37
C ALA A 71 -4.43 -21.33 -32.67
N ARG A 72 -3.35 -20.82 -33.24
CA ARG A 72 -2.75 -21.41 -34.45
C ARG A 72 -1.70 -22.48 -34.17
N HIS A 73 -1.17 -22.52 -32.94
CA HIS A 73 -0.11 -23.42 -32.53
C HIS A 73 -0.48 -24.05 -31.18
N CYS A 74 -0.19 -25.33 -30.98
CA CYS A 74 -0.50 -26.08 -29.77
C CYS A 74 0.59 -25.99 -28.70
N ASN A 75 1.26 -24.84 -28.62
CA ASN A 75 2.36 -24.58 -27.70
C ASN A 75 1.94 -23.78 -26.46
N HIS A 76 0.64 -23.69 -26.18
CA HIS A 76 0.11 -22.98 -25.02
C HIS A 76 -0.58 -23.94 -24.06
N ASP A 77 -0.53 -23.64 -22.77
CA ASP A 77 -1.14 -24.44 -21.72
C ASP A 77 -2.35 -23.75 -21.09
N ARG A 78 -2.58 -22.46 -21.40
CA ARG A 78 -3.75 -21.72 -20.94
C ARG A 78 -4.37 -20.84 -22.01
N LEU A 79 -5.66 -20.57 -21.85
CA LEU A 79 -6.37 -19.49 -22.51
C LEU A 79 -6.81 -18.51 -21.44
N LEU A 80 -6.62 -17.22 -21.70
CA LEU A 80 -7.33 -16.20 -20.96
C LEU A 80 -8.76 -16.13 -21.51
N TRP A 81 -9.76 -16.27 -20.64
CA TRP A 81 -11.16 -16.21 -21.02
C TRP A 81 -11.78 -14.94 -20.46
N LYS A 82 -12.17 -14.02 -21.35
CA LYS A 82 -13.06 -12.91 -21.02
C LYS A 82 -14.50 -13.37 -21.10
N ILE A 83 -15.15 -13.38 -19.96
CA ILE A 83 -16.52 -13.87 -19.84
C ILE A 83 -17.45 -12.71 -20.15
N PRO A 84 -18.25 -12.78 -21.24
CA PRO A 84 -19.23 -11.76 -21.55
C PRO A 84 -20.23 -11.58 -20.39
N GLU A 85 -20.76 -10.38 -20.27
CA GLU A 85 -21.91 -10.15 -19.38
C GLU A 85 -23.06 -11.09 -19.76
N PHE A 86 -23.84 -11.53 -18.76
CA PHE A 86 -24.97 -12.46 -18.92
C PHE A 86 -24.60 -13.86 -19.44
N THR A 87 -23.34 -14.27 -19.28
CA THR A 87 -22.94 -15.64 -19.63
C THR A 87 -23.69 -16.67 -18.77
N PRO A 88 -24.44 -17.61 -19.36
CA PRO A 88 -25.20 -18.60 -18.60
C PRO A 88 -24.27 -19.62 -17.92
N ALA A 89 -24.58 -19.96 -16.68
CA ALA A 89 -23.90 -21.01 -15.93
C ALA A 89 -24.24 -22.41 -16.45
N GLY A 90 -23.37 -23.39 -16.21
CA GLY A 90 -23.63 -24.79 -16.52
C GLY A 90 -23.49 -25.17 -18.01
N LEU A 91 -22.93 -24.28 -18.84
CA LEU A 91 -22.54 -24.63 -20.22
C LEU A 91 -21.08 -25.14 -20.27
N CYS A 92 -20.63 -25.61 -21.44
CA CYS A 92 -19.32 -26.22 -21.61
C CYS A 92 -18.40 -25.39 -22.51
N LEU A 93 -17.10 -25.49 -22.25
CA LEU A 93 -16.05 -25.07 -23.17
C LEU A 93 -15.83 -26.16 -24.22
N SER A 94 -15.63 -25.75 -25.46
CA SER A 94 -15.41 -26.65 -26.60
C SER A 94 -14.21 -26.18 -27.43
N ALA A 95 -13.42 -27.12 -27.95
CA ALA A 95 -12.33 -26.88 -28.89
C ALA A 95 -12.67 -27.53 -30.23
N TRP A 96 -12.48 -26.79 -31.33
CA TRP A 96 -12.83 -27.20 -32.69
C TRP A 96 -11.62 -27.09 -33.61
N ASP A 97 -11.42 -28.07 -34.49
CA ASP A 97 -10.39 -28.02 -35.52
C ASP A 97 -10.78 -27.12 -36.72
N SER A 98 -9.87 -26.97 -37.68
CA SER A 98 -10.11 -26.19 -38.91
C SER A 98 -11.27 -26.67 -39.78
N LYS A 99 -11.73 -27.93 -39.60
CA LYS A 99 -12.89 -28.51 -40.28
C LYS A 99 -14.16 -28.43 -39.43
N GLN A 100 -14.12 -27.70 -38.32
CA GLN A 100 -15.19 -27.59 -37.31
C GLN A 100 -15.51 -28.91 -36.60
N GLY A 101 -14.59 -29.88 -36.63
CA GLY A 101 -14.67 -31.11 -35.87
C GLY A 101 -14.42 -30.86 -34.40
N LEU A 102 -15.20 -31.49 -33.52
CA LEU A 102 -14.99 -31.39 -32.07
C LEU A 102 -13.74 -32.16 -31.66
N ILE A 103 -12.78 -31.45 -31.08
CA ILE A 103 -11.52 -32.04 -30.59
C ILE A 103 -11.31 -31.86 -29.09
N GLY A 104 -12.21 -31.17 -28.38
CA GLY A 104 -12.16 -31.06 -26.92
C GLY A 104 -13.45 -30.52 -26.31
N ARG A 105 -13.80 -30.98 -25.12
CA ARG A 105 -15.00 -30.56 -24.37
C ARG A 105 -14.69 -30.57 -22.87
N SER A 106 -15.04 -29.50 -22.15
CA SER A 106 -14.97 -29.48 -20.68
C SER A 106 -16.20 -30.14 -20.06
N THR A 107 -16.14 -30.41 -18.75
CA THR A 107 -17.36 -30.52 -17.94
C THR A 107 -18.11 -29.19 -17.91
N PRO A 108 -19.41 -29.17 -17.54
CA PRO A 108 -20.12 -27.93 -17.29
C PRO A 108 -19.34 -27.00 -16.36
N VAL A 109 -19.22 -25.73 -16.74
CA VAL A 109 -18.52 -24.71 -15.96
C VAL A 109 -19.44 -24.21 -14.84
N SER A 110 -18.95 -24.30 -13.60
CA SER A 110 -19.60 -23.67 -12.45
C SER A 110 -19.30 -22.18 -12.44
N MET A 111 -20.33 -21.36 -12.20
CA MET A 111 -20.22 -19.90 -12.12
C MET A 111 -20.97 -19.39 -10.88
N VAL A 112 -20.33 -18.51 -10.12
CA VAL A 112 -20.97 -17.83 -8.99
C VAL A 112 -21.96 -16.79 -9.50
N SER A 113 -23.20 -16.81 -9.01
CA SER A 113 -24.19 -15.76 -9.29
C SER A 113 -23.82 -14.46 -8.57
N ASN A 114 -23.57 -13.35 -9.30
CA ASN A 114 -23.28 -12.03 -8.70
C ASN A 114 -24.13 -10.88 -9.30
N ALA A 115 -24.24 -9.76 -8.57
CA ALA A 115 -25.07 -8.61 -8.94
C ALA A 115 -24.51 -7.75 -10.11
N LYS A 116 -23.25 -7.95 -10.51
CA LYS A 116 -22.58 -7.21 -11.60
C LYS A 116 -23.02 -7.68 -13.00
N THR A 117 -23.82 -8.73 -13.12
CA THR A 117 -24.46 -9.18 -14.38
C THR A 117 -25.81 -8.51 -14.66
N THR A 118 -26.08 -7.31 -14.14
CA THR A 118 -27.40 -6.67 -14.25
C THR A 118 -27.32 -5.18 -14.58
N ARG A 119 -27.42 -4.87 -15.88
CA ARG A 119 -27.67 -3.56 -16.56
C ARG A 119 -26.48 -2.59 -16.78
N ARG A 120 -26.11 -2.37 -18.07
CA ARG A 120 -26.30 -1.11 -18.85
C ARG A 120 -25.92 -1.31 -20.34
N ARG A 121 -26.42 -0.46 -21.24
CA ARG A 121 -26.28 -0.51 -22.71
C ARG A 121 -24.84 -0.33 -23.22
N LEU A 122 -24.45 -1.20 -24.17
CA LEU A 122 -23.23 -1.11 -24.98
C LEU A 122 -23.16 0.17 -25.85
N LYS A 123 -22.01 0.86 -25.82
CA LYS A 123 -21.54 1.75 -26.90
C LYS A 123 -20.31 1.12 -27.55
N LYS A 124 -20.23 1.26 -28.87
CA LYS A 124 -19.14 0.79 -29.73
C LYS A 124 -18.07 1.89 -29.80
N ARG A 125 -16.80 1.59 -29.53
CA ARG A 125 -15.66 2.41 -29.94
C ARG A 125 -14.39 1.57 -30.12
N GLN A 126 -13.50 2.12 -30.94
CA GLN A 126 -12.37 1.52 -31.63
C GLN A 126 -11.08 2.21 -31.13
N SER A 127 -9.99 1.44 -31.03
CA SER A 127 -8.56 1.79 -30.97
C SER A 127 -8.10 2.96 -30.08
N ASP A 128 -7.40 2.61 -29.00
CA ASP A 128 -6.22 3.34 -28.49
C ASP A 128 -5.36 2.38 -27.64
N PHE A 129 -4.03 2.44 -27.78
CA PHE A 129 -3.04 1.57 -27.11
C PHE A 129 -2.78 1.93 -25.64
N SER A 130 -3.74 2.59 -24.98
CA SER A 130 -3.67 2.95 -23.56
C SER A 130 -4.94 2.50 -22.85
N ILE A 131 -4.79 1.61 -21.86
CA ILE A 131 -5.91 1.14 -21.02
C ILE A 131 -6.39 2.34 -20.19
N ALA A 132 -7.68 2.69 -20.25
CA ALA A 132 -8.28 3.67 -19.32
C ALA A 132 -8.90 2.90 -18.14
N MET A 133 -8.55 3.23 -16.89
CA MET A 133 -9.06 2.54 -15.69
C MET A 133 -10.05 3.40 -14.93
N ASP A 134 -10.94 4.01 -15.69
CA ASP A 134 -12.11 4.67 -15.16
C ASP A 134 -13.33 3.75 -15.34
N ASN A 135 -14.50 4.29 -15.00
CA ASN A 135 -15.79 3.61 -15.14
C ASN A 135 -16.08 3.07 -16.57
N SER A 136 -15.33 3.46 -17.61
CA SER A 136 -15.52 2.93 -18.97
C SER A 136 -15.05 1.48 -19.13
N SER A 137 -14.08 1.03 -18.33
CA SER A 137 -13.54 -0.34 -18.32
C SER A 137 -14.29 -1.30 -17.39
N GLY A 138 -15.19 -0.78 -16.55
CA GLY A 138 -15.86 -1.54 -15.49
C GLY A 138 -15.01 -1.79 -14.25
N ILE A 139 -13.79 -1.23 -14.20
CA ILE A 139 -12.97 -1.11 -12.98
C ILE A 139 -13.58 0.01 -12.13
N ASP A 140 -14.00 -0.30 -10.91
CA ASP A 140 -14.26 0.73 -9.90
C ASP A 140 -12.93 1.07 -9.23
N ALA A 141 -12.10 1.91 -9.89
CA ALA A 141 -10.82 2.35 -9.33
C ALA A 141 -11.00 3.17 -8.05
N GLU A 142 -12.21 3.68 -7.82
CA GLU A 142 -12.61 4.35 -6.60
C GLU A 142 -13.11 3.35 -5.52
N GLY A 143 -13.32 2.09 -5.88
CA GLY A 143 -14.05 1.04 -5.13
C GLY A 143 -13.27 0.32 -4.03
N PRO A 144 -13.85 -0.77 -3.45
CA PRO A 144 -13.37 -1.40 -2.22
C PRO A 144 -12.04 -2.15 -2.32
N TRP A 145 -11.43 -2.24 -3.51
CA TRP A 145 -10.05 -2.68 -3.76
C TRP A 145 -9.79 -2.74 -5.28
N PHE A 146 -8.52 -2.80 -5.70
CA PHE A 146 -8.14 -3.08 -7.08
C PHE A 146 -8.77 -4.39 -7.62
N ASP A 147 -9.80 -4.25 -8.46
CA ASP A 147 -10.41 -5.34 -9.25
C ASP A 147 -9.66 -5.48 -10.58
N GLY A 148 -8.49 -6.14 -10.54
CA GLY A 148 -7.63 -6.32 -11.71
C GLY A 148 -8.25 -7.11 -12.86
N VAL A 149 -9.40 -7.77 -12.63
CA VAL A 149 -10.12 -8.52 -13.66
C VAL A 149 -10.71 -7.58 -14.73
N ALA A 150 -11.04 -6.33 -14.37
CA ALA A 150 -11.54 -5.36 -15.35
C ALA A 150 -10.41 -4.64 -16.14
N LEU A 151 -9.14 -4.74 -15.70
CA LEU A 151 -7.94 -4.23 -16.42
C LEU A 151 -7.76 -4.83 -17.82
N LEU A 152 -8.13 -6.10 -18.00
CA LEU A 152 -7.91 -6.82 -19.26
C LEU A 152 -9.12 -6.75 -20.20
N LYS A 153 -10.14 -5.94 -19.88
CA LYS A 153 -11.36 -5.85 -20.70
C LYS A 153 -11.06 -5.33 -22.12
N ASP A 154 -10.07 -4.45 -22.29
CA ASP A 154 -9.79 -3.81 -23.58
C ASP A 154 -8.53 -4.33 -24.29
N LYS A 155 -7.88 -5.36 -23.74
CA LYS A 155 -6.78 -6.05 -24.42
C LYS A 155 -7.29 -7.15 -25.35
N GLU A 156 -6.62 -7.33 -26.50
CA GLU A 156 -6.84 -8.53 -27.31
C GLU A 156 -6.36 -9.75 -26.55
N ILE A 157 -7.27 -10.70 -26.33
CA ILE A 157 -7.05 -11.86 -25.47
C ILE A 157 -6.55 -13.03 -26.29
N SER A 158 -5.45 -13.62 -25.83
CA SER A 158 -4.66 -14.63 -26.53
C SER A 158 -4.41 -15.88 -25.70
N VAL A 159 -3.80 -16.85 -26.38
CA VAL A 159 -3.17 -18.02 -25.79
C VAL A 159 -2.05 -17.61 -24.83
N VAL A 160 -1.98 -18.25 -23.67
CA VAL A 160 -0.94 -17.99 -22.67
C VAL A 160 -0.04 -19.22 -22.60
N ASP A 161 1.23 -19.04 -22.95
CA ASP A 161 2.31 -19.97 -22.59
C ASP A 161 2.86 -19.56 -21.23
N VAL A 162 2.52 -20.33 -20.19
CA VAL A 162 2.87 -20.00 -18.80
C VAL A 162 4.38 -20.01 -18.58
N ARG A 163 5.13 -20.88 -19.27
CA ARG A 163 6.59 -20.95 -19.10
C ARG A 163 7.23 -19.67 -19.64
N THR A 164 6.80 -19.24 -20.82
CA THR A 164 7.24 -17.99 -21.44
C THR A 164 6.85 -16.81 -20.56
N ALA A 165 5.59 -16.74 -20.10
CA ALA A 165 5.14 -15.68 -19.19
C ALA A 165 5.98 -15.60 -17.90
N LYS A 166 6.25 -16.75 -17.24
CA LYS A 166 7.03 -16.79 -15.99
C LYS A 166 8.54 -16.57 -16.17
N SER A 167 9.02 -16.63 -17.40
CA SER A 167 10.42 -16.34 -17.77
C SER A 167 10.68 -14.87 -18.09
N LYS A 168 9.62 -14.03 -18.16
CA LYS A 168 9.71 -12.60 -18.44
C LYS A 168 10.57 -11.87 -17.42
N GLU A 169 11.37 -10.93 -17.93
CA GLU A 169 12.31 -10.12 -17.15
C GLU A 169 11.60 -8.93 -16.53
N ILE A 170 11.48 -8.91 -15.21
CA ILE A 170 10.79 -7.85 -14.47
C ILE A 170 11.80 -7.09 -13.61
N ALA A 171 11.93 -5.78 -13.86
CA ALA A 171 12.68 -4.89 -12.98
C ALA A 171 11.77 -4.29 -11.91
N ILE A 172 12.25 -4.21 -10.67
CA ILE A 172 11.62 -3.53 -9.56
C ILE A 172 12.55 -2.41 -9.14
N VAL A 173 12.20 -1.17 -9.46
CA VAL A 173 13.02 0.02 -9.20
C VAL A 173 12.70 0.55 -7.80
N GLY A 174 13.61 0.30 -6.86
CA GLY A 174 13.49 0.61 -5.43
C GLY A 174 13.36 -0.66 -4.58
N GLY A 175 14.27 -0.81 -3.61
CA GLY A 175 14.28 -1.86 -2.59
C GLY A 175 13.55 -1.44 -1.31
N GLY A 176 12.57 -0.53 -1.41
CA GLY A 176 11.68 -0.14 -0.31
C GLY A 176 10.57 -1.18 -0.06
N MET A 177 9.69 -0.92 0.92
CA MET A 177 8.64 -1.90 1.30
C MET A 177 7.70 -2.27 0.15
N ALA A 178 7.34 -1.32 -0.72
CA ALA A 178 6.52 -1.62 -1.91
C ALA A 178 7.25 -2.56 -2.88
N GLY A 179 8.53 -2.29 -3.19
CA GLY A 179 9.33 -3.12 -4.08
C GLY A 179 9.60 -4.52 -3.54
N LEU A 180 9.91 -4.63 -2.24
CA LEU A 180 10.09 -5.91 -1.55
C LEU A 180 8.80 -6.73 -1.56
N MET A 181 7.66 -6.08 -1.36
CA MET A 181 6.35 -6.75 -1.40
C MET A 181 5.98 -7.22 -2.82
N THR A 182 6.23 -6.38 -3.83
CA THR A 182 6.05 -6.76 -5.24
C THR A 182 6.93 -7.97 -5.59
N TRP A 183 8.21 -7.94 -5.21
CA TRP A 183 9.11 -9.06 -5.42
C TRP A 183 8.58 -10.35 -4.77
N LEU A 184 8.18 -10.27 -3.51
CA LEU A 184 7.69 -11.42 -2.75
C LEU A 184 6.48 -12.06 -3.43
N ALA A 185 5.49 -11.24 -3.80
CA ALA A 185 4.28 -11.71 -4.47
C ALA A 185 4.59 -12.36 -5.83
N LEU A 186 5.40 -11.72 -6.68
CA LEU A 186 5.79 -12.27 -7.98
C LEU A 186 6.59 -13.56 -7.86
N ASN A 187 7.55 -13.60 -6.94
CA ASN A 187 8.38 -14.78 -6.66
C ASN A 187 7.52 -15.96 -6.20
N GLN A 188 6.54 -15.72 -5.31
CA GLN A 188 5.60 -16.74 -4.84
C GLN A 188 4.65 -17.25 -5.92
N SER A 189 4.37 -16.43 -6.94
CA SER A 189 3.64 -16.84 -8.15
C SER A 189 4.49 -17.66 -9.13
N GLY A 190 5.78 -17.85 -8.84
CA GLY A 190 6.72 -18.63 -9.65
C GLY A 190 7.39 -17.84 -10.77
N MET A 191 7.37 -16.49 -10.71
CA MET A 191 8.19 -15.67 -11.59
C MET A 191 9.67 -15.86 -11.21
N THR A 192 10.53 -16.05 -12.21
CA THR A 192 11.93 -16.47 -11.96
C THR A 192 12.98 -15.41 -12.29
N ASN A 193 12.65 -14.46 -13.17
CA ASN A 193 13.60 -13.46 -13.67
C ASN A 193 13.25 -12.06 -13.14
N LEU A 194 13.46 -11.88 -11.83
CA LEU A 194 13.17 -10.65 -11.10
C LEU A 194 14.49 -9.95 -10.76
N SER A 195 14.55 -8.64 -10.94
CA SER A 195 15.70 -7.80 -10.53
C SER A 195 15.23 -6.64 -9.68
N ILE A 196 15.78 -6.49 -8.47
CA ILE A 196 15.56 -5.30 -7.64
C ILE A 196 16.71 -4.31 -7.92
N ILE A 197 16.37 -3.08 -8.29
CA ILE A 197 17.34 -2.02 -8.61
C ILE A 197 17.26 -0.96 -7.52
N GLU A 198 18.24 -0.94 -6.62
CA GLU A 198 18.26 -0.06 -5.45
C GLU A 198 19.34 1.01 -5.58
N ALA A 199 18.94 2.27 -5.34
CA ALA A 199 19.83 3.41 -5.48
C ALA A 199 20.84 3.50 -4.32
N GLY A 200 20.40 3.19 -3.10
CA GLY A 200 21.20 3.22 -1.88
C GLY A 200 22.01 1.95 -1.63
N GLN A 201 22.42 1.80 -0.36
CA GLN A 201 23.20 0.68 0.17
C GLN A 201 22.44 -0.17 1.17
N ARG A 202 21.12 -0.02 1.22
CA ARG A 202 20.26 -0.66 2.20
C ARG A 202 18.88 -0.90 1.61
N LEU A 203 18.25 -2.00 2.01
CA LEU A 203 16.84 -2.24 1.76
C LEU A 203 15.96 -1.43 2.73
N GLY A 204 14.79 -1.00 2.28
CA GLY A 204 13.73 -0.44 3.12
C GLY A 204 13.39 1.02 2.87
N GLY A 205 14.22 1.77 2.14
CA GLY A 205 14.00 3.20 1.84
C GLY A 205 13.64 4.00 3.10
N ARG A 206 12.42 4.56 3.14
CA ARG A 206 11.90 5.33 4.29
C ARG A 206 11.81 4.58 5.62
N VAL A 207 11.82 3.25 5.63
CA VAL A 207 11.94 2.48 6.88
C VAL A 207 13.37 2.62 7.38
N HIS A 208 13.60 3.46 8.39
CA HIS A 208 14.95 3.81 8.83
C HIS A 208 15.04 3.95 10.36
N THR A 209 15.85 3.10 10.96
CA THR A 209 16.20 3.09 12.37
C THR A 209 17.63 3.58 12.51
N ALA A 210 17.88 4.56 13.38
CA ALA A 210 19.23 4.98 13.75
C ALA A 210 19.67 4.22 15.00
N TYR A 211 20.81 3.53 14.93
CA TYR A 211 21.41 2.82 16.06
C TYR A 211 22.58 3.64 16.62
N PHE A 212 22.66 3.75 17.94
CA PHE A 212 23.67 4.53 18.68
C PHE A 212 24.73 3.64 19.35
N GLY A 213 24.70 2.35 19.05
CA GLY A 213 25.54 1.30 19.59
C GLY A 213 25.22 -0.01 18.90
N ASP A 214 25.55 -1.14 19.53
CA ASP A 214 25.15 -2.44 19.02
C ASP A 214 23.62 -2.58 19.07
N PRO A 215 22.94 -3.06 17.99
CA PRO A 215 21.49 -3.23 17.98
C PRO A 215 20.92 -4.06 19.14
N SER A 216 21.71 -5.00 19.69
CA SER A 216 21.31 -5.82 20.85
C SER A 216 21.19 -5.03 22.15
N GLU A 217 21.84 -3.87 22.25
CA GLU A 217 21.77 -2.97 23.42
C GLU A 217 20.52 -2.08 23.41
N ARG A 218 19.66 -2.20 22.38
CA ARG A 218 18.41 -1.44 22.23
C ARG A 218 18.54 0.08 22.32
N GLN A 219 19.73 0.61 21.98
CA GLN A 219 19.99 2.04 21.86
C GLN A 219 19.73 2.50 20.43
N TYR A 220 18.47 2.69 20.08
CA TYR A 220 18.08 3.13 18.73
C TYR A 220 16.95 4.15 18.76
N GLN A 221 16.64 4.76 17.62
CA GLN A 221 15.40 5.51 17.43
C GLN A 221 14.94 5.46 15.98
N GLU A 222 13.63 5.52 15.77
CA GLU A 222 13.00 5.49 14.47
C GLU A 222 13.00 6.86 13.80
N MET A 223 13.81 6.98 12.75
CA MET A 223 13.92 8.18 11.94
C MET A 223 12.93 8.18 10.77
N GLY A 224 12.34 7.03 10.46
CA GLY A 224 11.23 6.86 9.51
C GLY A 224 9.90 6.58 10.21
N PRO A 225 9.09 5.61 9.73
CA PRO A 225 7.92 5.13 10.47
C PRO A 225 8.36 4.52 11.80
N MET A 226 7.46 4.47 12.80
CA MET A 226 7.83 4.05 14.16
C MET A 226 6.83 3.14 14.86
N ARG A 227 5.59 3.07 14.38
CA ARG A 227 4.48 2.39 15.05
C ARG A 227 3.42 1.94 14.05
N PHE A 228 2.63 0.95 14.45
CA PHE A 228 1.53 0.38 13.70
C PHE A 228 0.27 0.37 14.58
N PRO A 229 -0.84 0.97 14.13
CA PRO A 229 -2.11 0.84 14.83
C PRO A 229 -2.63 -0.59 14.67
N LEU A 230 -3.22 -1.15 15.73
CA LEU A 230 -3.73 -2.52 15.74
C LEU A 230 -5.26 -2.55 15.94
N SER A 231 -5.75 -1.83 16.94
CA SER A 231 -7.16 -1.81 17.27
C SER A 231 -7.58 -0.54 18.01
N ILE A 232 -8.87 -0.25 17.92
CA ILE A 232 -9.55 0.83 18.63
C ILE A 232 -10.48 0.18 19.66
N THR A 233 -10.44 0.63 20.91
CA THR A 233 -11.35 0.19 21.97
C THR A 233 -12.21 1.38 22.38
N SER A 234 -13.52 1.29 22.18
CA SER A 234 -14.44 2.36 22.59
C SER A 234 -14.41 2.53 24.11
N SER A 235 -14.27 3.77 24.58
CA SER A 235 -14.41 4.09 26.01
C SER A 235 -15.84 3.97 26.53
N GLU A 236 -16.83 3.98 25.63
CA GLU A 236 -18.26 3.93 26.00
C GLU A 236 -18.77 2.50 26.06
N THR A 237 -18.49 1.69 25.03
CA THR A 237 -19.02 0.32 24.90
C THR A 237 -18.02 -0.75 25.34
N ASN A 238 -16.74 -0.40 25.49
CA ASN A 238 -15.63 -1.33 25.72
C ASN A 238 -15.45 -2.40 24.60
N GLU A 239 -16.11 -2.21 23.46
CA GLU A 239 -15.91 -3.05 22.28
C GLU A 239 -14.59 -2.72 21.60
N THR A 240 -13.90 -3.74 21.08
CA THR A 240 -12.62 -3.58 20.39
C THR A 240 -12.75 -3.89 18.91
N LEU A 241 -12.49 -2.88 18.09
CA LEU A 241 -12.47 -2.95 16.65
C LEU A 241 -11.05 -3.11 16.12
N GLN A 242 -10.83 -4.07 15.24
CA GLN A 242 -9.53 -4.29 14.60
C GLN A 242 -9.39 -3.41 13.36
N ILE A 243 -8.21 -2.80 13.19
CA ILE A 243 -7.86 -2.03 11.99
C ILE A 243 -7.30 -3.04 10.97
N GLN A 244 -8.07 -3.29 9.91
CA GLN A 244 -7.86 -4.46 9.05
C GLN A 244 -6.77 -4.26 7.99
N ASP A 245 -6.67 -3.09 7.39
CA ASP A 245 -5.70 -2.79 6.34
C ASP A 245 -4.24 -2.86 6.84
N HIS A 246 -3.98 -2.53 8.10
CA HIS A 246 -2.67 -2.69 8.73
C HIS A 246 -2.25 -4.14 9.00
N ARG A 247 -3.18 -5.12 8.91
CA ARG A 247 -2.90 -6.55 9.13
C ARG A 247 -1.82 -7.09 8.19
N ILE A 248 -1.74 -6.55 6.98
CA ILE A 248 -0.73 -6.93 5.98
C ILE A 248 0.71 -6.79 6.50
N VAL A 249 0.98 -5.84 7.40
CA VAL A 249 2.32 -5.66 7.99
C VAL A 249 2.69 -6.85 8.88
N PHE A 250 1.76 -7.29 9.72
CA PHE A 250 1.97 -8.41 10.65
C PHE A 250 2.04 -9.74 9.90
N ASP A 251 1.21 -9.92 8.89
CA ASP A 251 1.24 -11.09 8.01
C ASP A 251 2.55 -11.18 7.22
N LEU A 252 3.05 -10.04 6.72
CA LEU A 252 4.33 -9.99 6.02
C LEU A 252 5.47 -10.42 6.94
N ALA A 253 5.52 -9.87 8.16
CA ALA A 253 6.51 -10.24 9.16
C ALA A 253 6.47 -11.74 9.48
N ALA A 254 5.28 -12.31 9.69
CA ALA A 254 5.11 -13.75 9.91
C ALA A 254 5.60 -14.58 8.70
N GLU A 255 5.31 -14.12 7.49
CA GLU A 255 5.72 -14.81 6.26
C GLU A 255 7.24 -14.76 6.06
N VAL A 256 7.90 -13.61 6.25
CA VAL A 256 9.37 -13.53 6.12
C VAL A 256 10.08 -14.29 7.22
N ASN A 257 9.53 -14.31 8.45
CA ASN A 257 10.04 -15.16 9.53
C ASN A 257 9.98 -16.64 9.13
N ARG A 258 8.85 -17.09 8.56
CA ARG A 258 8.66 -18.45 8.05
C ARG A 258 9.64 -18.78 6.92
N LEU A 259 9.82 -17.87 5.96
CA LEU A 259 10.75 -18.05 4.83
C LEU A 259 12.21 -18.12 5.29
N ASN A 260 12.56 -17.41 6.36
CA ASN A 260 13.87 -17.46 6.99
C ASN A 260 14.01 -18.60 8.02
N HIS A 261 13.06 -19.53 8.09
CA HIS A 261 13.05 -20.65 9.05
C HIS A 261 13.17 -20.19 10.52
N ASN A 262 12.62 -19.02 10.85
CA ASN A 262 12.71 -18.37 12.16
C ASN A 262 14.15 -18.15 12.64
N ASN A 263 15.09 -17.89 11.72
CA ASN A 263 16.44 -17.49 12.08
C ASN A 263 16.42 -16.15 12.84
N THR A 264 16.88 -16.15 14.09
CA THR A 264 16.85 -15.00 15.01
C THR A 264 17.58 -13.76 14.49
N ASN A 265 18.53 -13.93 13.56
CA ASN A 265 19.20 -12.80 12.91
C ASN A 265 18.25 -12.00 12.00
N PHE A 266 17.17 -12.62 11.53
CA PHE A 266 16.22 -12.06 10.57
C PHE A 266 14.77 -12.08 11.07
N THR A 267 14.51 -12.40 12.35
CA THR A 267 13.15 -12.36 12.88
C THR A 267 12.64 -10.93 13.02
N VAL A 268 11.37 -10.75 12.68
CA VAL A 268 10.61 -9.53 12.90
C VAL A 268 9.61 -9.80 14.00
N ASP A 269 9.90 -9.29 15.19
CA ASP A 269 9.10 -9.50 16.39
C ASP A 269 8.45 -8.18 16.81
N PHE A 270 7.14 -8.21 17.08
CA PHE A 270 6.40 -7.03 17.48
C PHE A 270 6.31 -6.93 19.00
N ILE A 271 6.52 -5.72 19.50
CA ILE A 271 6.32 -5.34 20.90
C ILE A 271 5.27 -4.24 21.00
N LYS A 272 4.77 -4.01 22.21
CA LYS A 272 3.81 -2.93 22.47
C LYS A 272 4.46 -1.57 22.21
N TRP A 273 3.73 -0.70 21.54
CA TRP A 273 4.04 0.72 21.48
C TRP A 273 3.16 1.48 22.46
N TYR A 274 3.77 2.29 23.34
CA TYR A 274 3.06 3.14 24.27
C TYR A 274 2.85 4.50 23.62
N GLN A 275 1.66 4.70 23.07
CA GLN A 275 1.32 5.93 22.35
C GLN A 275 1.26 7.16 23.26
N SER A 276 0.69 6.99 24.46
CA SER A 276 0.47 8.05 25.41
C SER A 276 0.81 7.59 26.83
N SER A 277 1.12 8.57 27.68
CA SER A 277 1.31 8.37 29.12
C SER A 277 0.63 9.52 29.87
N PRO A 278 -0.15 9.24 30.92
CA PRO A 278 -0.71 10.30 31.76
C PRO A 278 0.37 11.17 32.42
N ASN A 279 1.59 10.66 32.52
CA ASN A 279 2.75 11.34 33.10
C ASN A 279 3.59 12.08 32.05
N GLY A 280 3.22 12.04 30.76
CA GLY A 280 3.84 12.91 29.75
C GLY A 280 3.79 14.37 30.20
N LEU A 281 4.83 15.15 29.90
CA LEU A 281 4.93 16.52 30.41
C LEU A 281 4.09 17.50 29.59
N TYR A 282 3.67 18.59 30.21
CA TYR A 282 2.93 19.68 29.58
C TYR A 282 3.71 20.98 29.80
N TYR A 283 4.28 21.52 28.73
CA TYR A 283 5.06 22.75 28.74
C TYR A 283 4.55 23.72 27.68
N VAL A 284 3.52 24.48 28.02
CA VAL A 284 2.92 25.49 27.15
C VAL A 284 2.98 26.84 27.86
N ARG A 285 3.47 27.88 27.17
CA ARG A 285 3.56 29.26 27.66
C ARG A 285 4.24 29.36 29.03
N GLY A 286 5.29 28.57 29.23
CA GLY A 286 6.04 28.56 30.49
C GLY A 286 5.31 27.90 31.67
N SER A 287 4.30 27.05 31.43
CA SER A 287 3.55 26.36 32.50
C SER A 287 4.47 25.58 33.44
N ARG A 288 4.46 25.92 34.74
CA ARG A 288 5.23 25.25 35.79
C ARG A 288 4.38 24.95 37.02
N LEU A 289 4.71 23.87 37.70
CA LEU A 289 4.33 23.61 39.08
C LEU A 289 5.09 24.55 40.04
N PRO A 290 4.64 24.73 41.30
CA PRO A 290 5.33 25.57 42.29
C PRO A 290 6.78 25.17 42.56
N ASN A 291 7.16 23.92 42.29
CA ASN A 291 8.52 23.42 42.42
C ASN A 291 9.40 23.66 41.18
N GLY A 292 8.91 24.43 40.20
CA GLY A 292 9.63 24.77 38.97
C GLY A 292 9.62 23.69 37.88
N LYS A 293 9.00 22.51 38.11
CA LYS A 293 8.90 21.45 37.10
C LYS A 293 7.69 21.63 36.20
N SER A 294 7.74 21.08 34.99
CA SER A 294 6.56 21.00 34.12
C SER A 294 5.48 20.11 34.76
N PRO A 295 4.19 20.51 34.76
CA PRO A 295 3.11 19.61 35.12
C PRO A 295 3.02 18.45 34.12
N THR A 296 2.36 17.38 34.52
CA THR A 296 2.00 16.28 33.61
C THR A 296 0.69 16.58 32.90
N VAL A 297 0.45 15.93 31.75
CA VAL A 297 -0.82 16.01 31.00
C VAL A 297 -2.01 15.65 31.89
N SER A 298 -1.90 14.62 32.73
CA SER A 298 -2.98 14.24 33.65
C SER A 298 -3.24 15.28 34.74
N GLN A 299 -2.19 15.94 35.25
CA GLN A 299 -2.35 17.05 36.21
C GLN A 299 -3.06 18.25 35.59
N VAL A 300 -2.71 18.61 34.34
CA VAL A 300 -3.41 19.68 33.61
C VAL A 300 -4.86 19.30 33.32
N LYS A 301 -5.13 18.05 32.93
CA LYS A 301 -6.50 17.55 32.73
C LYS A 301 -7.33 17.61 34.02
N ALA A 302 -6.72 17.32 35.17
CA ALA A 302 -7.38 17.39 36.48
C ALA A 302 -7.52 18.84 37.00
N ASN A 303 -6.65 19.75 36.57
CA ASN A 303 -6.67 21.15 36.96
C ASN A 303 -6.18 22.05 35.82
N ALA A 304 -7.13 22.60 35.06
CA ALA A 304 -6.86 23.44 33.90
C ALA A 304 -6.05 24.72 34.22
N SER A 305 -6.03 25.19 35.47
CA SER A 305 -5.19 26.33 35.87
C SER A 305 -3.68 26.08 35.73
N LEU A 306 -3.27 24.82 35.57
CA LEU A 306 -1.88 24.42 35.32
C LEU A 306 -1.45 24.54 33.85
N ALA A 307 -2.36 24.82 32.91
CA ALA A 307 -2.07 24.89 31.48
C ALA A 307 -1.26 26.14 31.05
N GLY A 308 -0.90 27.01 32.01
CA GLY A 308 -0.29 28.31 31.72
C GLY A 308 -1.33 29.38 31.37
N PRO A 309 -0.90 30.64 31.14
CA PRO A 309 -1.80 31.74 30.84
C PRO A 309 -2.52 31.51 29.50
N SER A 310 -3.85 31.54 29.51
CA SER A 310 -4.64 31.53 28.28
C SER A 310 -4.94 32.93 27.76
N THR A 311 -4.70 33.17 26.48
CA THR A 311 -5.12 34.39 25.76
C THR A 311 -6.28 34.13 24.80
N SER A 312 -6.82 32.92 24.76
CA SER A 312 -7.98 32.60 23.91
C SER A 312 -9.23 33.20 24.53
N GLU A 313 -9.85 34.16 23.84
CA GLU A 313 -11.21 34.60 24.15
C GLU A 313 -12.19 33.47 23.78
N ASP A 314 -13.24 33.29 24.60
CA ASP A 314 -14.33 32.37 24.25
C ASP A 314 -15.06 32.93 23.01
N ASP A 315 -14.96 32.22 21.89
CA ASP A 315 -15.67 32.53 20.64
C ASP A 315 -16.69 31.41 20.36
N PRO A 316 -17.97 31.60 20.72
CA PRO A 316 -19.01 30.59 20.54
C PRO A 316 -19.18 30.13 19.09
N ARG A 317 -18.81 30.97 18.11
CA ARG A 317 -18.92 30.61 16.70
C ARG A 317 -17.77 29.72 16.26
N LEU A 318 -16.57 29.99 16.75
CA LEU A 318 -15.42 29.12 16.58
C LEU A 318 -15.63 27.78 17.27
N ASP A 319 -16.19 27.78 18.48
CA ASP A 319 -16.55 26.55 19.21
C ASP A 319 -17.54 25.70 18.41
N ALA A 320 -18.60 26.32 17.86
CA ALA A 320 -19.56 25.62 17.03
C ALA A 320 -18.94 25.06 15.74
N LEU A 321 -17.95 25.76 15.14
CA LEU A 321 -17.21 25.26 13.99
C LEU A 321 -16.34 24.06 14.37
N ASN A 322 -15.60 24.15 15.48
CA ASN A 322 -14.74 23.08 15.98
C ASN A 322 -15.55 21.81 16.27
N THR A 323 -16.69 21.94 16.96
CA THR A 323 -17.62 20.82 17.19
C THR A 323 -18.07 20.20 15.87
N ARG A 324 -18.42 21.03 14.87
CA ARG A 324 -18.87 20.53 13.57
C ARG A 324 -17.77 19.79 12.79
N ILE A 325 -16.52 20.24 12.87
CA ILE A 325 -15.38 19.55 12.26
C ILE A 325 -15.12 18.24 13.00
N ASP A 326 -15.15 18.26 14.33
CA ASP A 326 -14.98 17.06 15.16
C ASP A 326 -16.09 16.02 14.88
N ASP A 327 -17.35 16.43 14.80
CA ASP A 327 -18.48 15.54 14.45
C ASP A 327 -18.28 14.85 13.08
N LEU A 328 -17.60 15.50 12.13
CA LEU A 328 -17.29 14.95 10.81
C LEU A 328 -16.12 13.97 10.87
N LEU A 329 -15.06 14.30 11.60
CA LEU A 329 -13.85 13.49 11.71
C LEU A 329 -14.03 12.29 12.64
N SER A 330 -14.81 12.46 13.70
CA SER A 330 -14.99 11.54 14.81
C SER A 330 -16.31 10.75 14.73
N ASN A 331 -16.94 10.70 13.55
CA ASN A 331 -18.17 9.92 13.34
C ASN A 331 -17.91 8.41 13.53
N GLU A 332 -18.37 7.85 14.66
CA GLU A 332 -18.06 6.46 15.06
C GLU A 332 -18.46 5.40 14.03
N ASP A 333 -19.61 5.58 13.35
CA ASP A 333 -20.08 4.66 12.31
C ASP A 333 -19.11 4.63 11.12
N PHE A 334 -18.67 5.81 10.67
CA PHE A 334 -17.75 5.94 9.55
C PHE A 334 -16.32 5.51 9.91
N LEU A 335 -15.85 5.85 11.12
CA LEU A 335 -14.59 5.32 11.67
C LEU A 335 -14.62 3.79 11.72
N THR A 336 -15.74 3.21 12.14
CA THR A 336 -15.95 1.75 12.16
C THR A 336 -15.90 1.15 10.76
N GLN A 337 -16.53 1.82 9.79
CA GLN A 337 -16.50 1.41 8.39
C GLN A 337 -15.05 1.43 7.85
N MET A 338 -14.30 2.51 8.13
CA MET A 338 -12.90 2.66 7.71
C MET A 338 -11.99 1.59 8.31
N ALA A 339 -12.06 1.35 9.62
CA ALA A 339 -11.24 0.33 10.27
C ALA A 339 -11.54 -1.09 9.77
N LYS A 340 -12.78 -1.38 9.36
CA LYS A 340 -13.15 -2.67 8.75
C LYS A 340 -12.69 -2.79 7.30
N ASN A 341 -12.89 -1.75 6.49
CA ASN A 341 -12.55 -1.74 5.07
C ASN A 341 -12.35 -0.29 4.59
N VAL A 342 -11.11 0.19 4.69
CA VAL A 342 -10.73 1.57 4.36
C VAL A 342 -11.01 1.93 2.89
N TYR A 343 -10.89 0.96 1.99
CA TYR A 343 -11.12 1.14 0.56
C TYR A 343 -12.60 1.36 0.25
N ARG A 344 -13.48 0.57 0.88
CA ARG A 344 -14.94 0.76 0.75
C ARG A 344 -15.36 2.09 1.37
N ALA A 345 -14.75 2.47 2.48
CA ALA A 345 -15.00 3.76 3.10
C ALA A 345 -14.53 4.93 2.21
N HIS A 346 -13.37 4.81 1.54
CA HIS A 346 -12.92 5.78 0.54
C HIS A 346 -13.95 5.95 -0.59
N LYS A 347 -14.44 4.84 -1.16
CA LYS A 347 -15.50 4.90 -2.17
C LYS A 347 -16.75 5.61 -1.66
N THR A 348 -17.18 5.24 -0.45
CA THR A 348 -18.35 5.84 0.21
C THR A 348 -18.16 7.35 0.40
N PHE A 349 -16.95 7.77 0.76
CA PHE A 349 -16.60 9.18 0.92
C PHE A 349 -16.61 9.93 -0.42
N LEU A 350 -16.08 9.34 -1.48
CA LEU A 350 -16.15 9.91 -2.83
C LEU A 350 -17.60 10.11 -3.30
N ASP A 351 -18.45 9.10 -3.10
CA ASP A 351 -19.84 9.11 -3.61
C ASP A 351 -20.78 9.97 -2.76
N SER A 352 -20.63 9.92 -1.43
CA SER A 352 -21.64 10.43 -0.49
C SER A 352 -21.07 11.28 0.65
N GLY A 353 -19.75 11.44 0.72
CA GLY A 353 -19.07 12.24 1.73
C GLY A 353 -19.53 13.69 1.74
N LEU A 354 -19.43 14.33 2.91
CA LEU A 354 -19.79 15.73 3.14
C LEU A 354 -21.26 16.06 2.76
N GLY A 355 -22.17 15.08 2.88
CA GLY A 355 -23.58 15.25 2.52
C GLY A 355 -23.87 15.10 1.02
N GLY A 356 -23.03 14.36 0.30
CA GLY A 356 -23.24 14.04 -1.13
C GLY A 356 -22.72 15.10 -2.11
N ILE A 357 -21.85 16.00 -1.66
CA ILE A 357 -21.29 17.09 -2.49
C ILE A 357 -19.94 16.74 -3.15
N GLY A 358 -19.53 15.47 -3.08
CA GLY A 358 -18.28 14.94 -3.63
C GLY A 358 -17.11 15.08 -2.67
N GLY A 359 -16.89 14.10 -1.78
CA GLY A 359 -15.98 14.24 -0.62
C GLY A 359 -14.56 14.70 -0.96
N ASP A 360 -13.90 14.07 -1.93
CA ASP A 360 -12.53 14.44 -2.34
C ASP A 360 -12.48 15.70 -3.21
N ASP A 361 -13.62 16.22 -3.69
CA ASP A 361 -13.65 17.47 -4.47
C ASP A 361 -13.42 18.72 -3.57
N TRP A 362 -13.33 18.54 -2.25
CA TRP A 362 -13.15 19.60 -1.27
C TRP A 362 -11.89 19.41 -0.43
N SER A 363 -11.15 20.50 -0.24
CA SER A 363 -10.19 20.60 0.87
C SER A 363 -10.94 21.01 2.14
N GLU A 364 -10.36 20.81 3.32
CA GLU A 364 -10.95 21.29 4.58
C GLU A 364 -11.26 22.79 4.54
N PHE A 365 -10.30 23.59 4.06
CA PHE A 365 -10.49 25.03 3.85
C PHE A 365 -11.64 25.31 2.88
N GLY A 366 -11.66 24.63 1.73
CA GLY A 366 -12.72 24.80 0.75
C GLY A 366 -14.09 24.48 1.34
N TYR A 367 -14.18 23.41 2.13
CA TYR A 367 -15.42 23.02 2.79
C TYR A 367 -15.85 24.05 3.83
N VAL A 368 -14.98 24.42 4.76
CA VAL A 368 -15.31 25.36 5.85
C VAL A 368 -15.61 26.77 5.33
N HIS A 369 -14.75 27.32 4.48
CA HIS A 369 -14.93 28.68 3.98
C HIS A 369 -15.98 28.76 2.88
N ASN A 370 -15.83 27.95 1.82
CA ASN A 370 -16.65 28.11 0.62
C ASN A 370 -18.00 27.40 0.73
N TYR A 371 -18.10 26.26 1.42
CA TYR A 371 -19.36 25.53 1.58
C TYR A 371 -20.11 25.96 2.85
N LEU A 372 -19.45 25.93 4.02
CA LEU A 372 -20.08 26.30 5.31
C LEU A 372 -20.19 27.81 5.55
N LYS A 373 -19.48 28.63 4.76
CA LYS A 373 -19.55 30.11 4.81
C LYS A 373 -19.01 30.75 6.10
N TYR A 374 -18.05 30.11 6.77
CA TYR A 374 -17.31 30.74 7.86
C TYR A 374 -16.33 31.80 7.32
N HIS A 375 -16.01 32.82 8.14
CA HIS A 375 -15.07 33.86 7.73
C HIS A 375 -13.63 33.32 7.66
N LEU A 376 -12.76 34.03 6.95
CA LEU A 376 -11.37 33.59 6.74
C LEU A 376 -10.60 33.45 8.06
N ASN A 377 -10.77 34.40 9.00
CA ASN A 377 -10.14 34.32 10.32
C ASN A 377 -10.60 33.08 11.10
N GLU A 378 -11.92 32.86 11.17
CA GLU A 378 -12.52 31.68 11.83
C GLU A 378 -12.01 30.38 11.20
N THR A 379 -11.93 30.34 9.86
CA THR A 379 -11.47 29.17 9.10
C THR A 379 -10.02 28.82 9.41
N PHE A 380 -9.11 29.79 9.34
CA PHE A 380 -7.69 29.55 9.60
C PHE A 380 -7.41 29.17 11.05
N VAL A 381 -8.16 29.74 12.00
CA VAL A 381 -8.03 29.40 13.42
C VAL A 381 -8.57 27.99 13.70
N ALA A 382 -9.72 27.61 13.15
CA ALA A 382 -10.32 26.29 13.39
C ALA A 382 -9.51 25.13 12.79
N LEU A 383 -8.91 25.35 11.61
CA LEU A 383 -8.15 24.31 10.90
C LEU A 383 -6.69 24.20 11.35
N ASP A 384 -6.25 25.04 12.28
CA ASP A 384 -4.86 25.10 12.77
C ASP A 384 -3.81 25.10 11.63
N GLY A 385 -4.14 25.78 10.51
CA GLY A 385 -3.35 25.68 9.29
C GLY A 385 -4.12 26.05 8.01
N SER A 386 -3.53 25.69 6.87
CA SER A 386 -4.06 26.09 5.55
C SER A 386 -5.32 25.34 5.10
N GLY A 387 -5.60 24.16 5.66
CA GLY A 387 -6.71 23.30 5.24
C GLY A 387 -6.66 22.89 3.76
N ALA A 388 -5.47 22.86 3.15
CA ALA A 388 -5.29 22.66 1.72
C ALA A 388 -5.32 21.17 1.28
N LEU A 389 -5.12 20.24 2.22
CA LEU A 389 -5.13 18.80 1.94
C LEU A 389 -6.54 18.29 1.64
N SER A 390 -6.61 17.10 1.04
CA SER A 390 -7.89 16.39 0.90
C SER A 390 -8.47 16.09 2.28
N PHE A 391 -9.78 16.26 2.42
CA PHE A 391 -10.52 15.90 3.63
C PHE A 391 -10.38 14.39 3.95
N TRP A 392 -10.16 13.56 2.93
CA TRP A 392 -9.92 12.13 3.11
C TRP A 392 -8.67 11.84 3.94
N ASP A 393 -7.60 12.62 3.75
CA ASP A 393 -6.35 12.44 4.48
C ASP A 393 -6.52 12.67 5.98
N SER A 394 -7.30 13.68 6.37
CA SER A 394 -7.65 13.94 7.77
C SER A 394 -8.56 12.87 8.36
N LEU A 395 -9.47 12.29 7.58
CA LEU A 395 -10.37 11.21 8.03
C LEU A 395 -9.62 9.92 8.37
N TYR A 396 -8.78 9.40 7.45
CA TYR A 396 -8.09 8.14 7.72
C TYR A 396 -6.98 8.31 8.78
N GLU A 397 -6.28 9.45 8.81
CA GLU A 397 -5.29 9.71 9.86
C GLU A 397 -5.96 9.83 11.23
N ASN A 398 -7.10 10.52 11.34
CA ASN A 398 -7.88 10.55 12.59
C ASN A 398 -8.26 9.13 13.03
N MET A 399 -8.76 8.29 12.11
CA MET A 399 -9.09 6.90 12.41
C MET A 399 -7.87 6.11 12.91
N TYR A 400 -6.73 6.18 12.24
CA TYR A 400 -5.52 5.47 12.69
C TYR A 400 -5.02 5.99 14.04
N PHE A 401 -5.05 7.30 14.27
CA PHE A 401 -4.62 7.89 15.54
C PHE A 401 -5.60 7.70 16.70
N SER A 402 -6.85 7.30 16.42
CA SER A 402 -7.82 6.86 17.44
C SER A 402 -7.50 5.47 18.04
N ALA A 403 -6.53 4.74 17.47
CA ALA A 403 -6.16 3.41 17.97
C ALA A 403 -5.73 3.46 19.44
N THR A 404 -6.24 2.49 20.21
CA THR A 404 -5.94 2.30 21.64
C THR A 404 -4.86 1.26 21.86
N ASP A 405 -4.61 0.40 20.87
CA ASP A 405 -3.53 -0.57 20.88
C ASP A 405 -2.61 -0.41 19.68
N TRP A 406 -1.30 -0.36 19.96
CA TRP A 406 -0.25 -0.08 18.99
C TRP A 406 0.89 -1.09 19.11
N ARG A 407 1.59 -1.30 18.00
CA ARG A 407 2.80 -2.14 17.95
C ARG A 407 3.98 -1.37 17.36
N THR A 408 5.18 -1.78 17.73
CA THR A 408 6.44 -1.43 17.07
C THR A 408 7.29 -2.69 16.91
N ILE A 409 8.44 -2.61 16.24
CA ILE A 409 9.32 -3.76 16.02
C ILE A 409 10.45 -3.73 17.03
N ASP A 410 10.64 -4.88 17.67
CA ASP A 410 11.69 -5.08 18.65
C ASP A 410 13.06 -5.06 17.97
N GLY A 411 13.89 -4.07 18.29
CA GLY A 411 15.22 -3.90 17.68
C GLY A 411 15.21 -3.02 16.44
N GLY A 412 14.09 -2.34 16.19
CA GLY A 412 13.96 -1.31 15.17
C GLY A 412 13.19 -1.77 13.95
N LEU A 413 12.40 -0.88 13.36
CA LEU A 413 11.61 -1.16 12.17
C LEU A 413 12.48 -1.54 10.96
N SER A 414 13.77 -1.17 10.95
CA SER A 414 14.73 -1.60 9.92
C SER A 414 14.93 -3.12 9.88
N ARG A 415 14.55 -3.87 10.92
CA ARG A 415 14.55 -5.34 10.88
C ARG A 415 13.56 -5.90 9.86
N LEU A 416 12.44 -5.23 9.60
CA LEU A 416 11.46 -5.69 8.62
C LEU A 416 12.04 -5.78 7.20
N PRO A 417 12.61 -4.72 6.61
CA PRO A 417 13.28 -4.83 5.31
C PRO A 417 14.56 -5.67 5.38
N SER A 418 15.29 -5.65 6.51
CA SER A 418 16.51 -6.46 6.64
C SER A 418 16.25 -7.96 6.61
N ALA A 419 15.07 -8.41 7.04
CA ALA A 419 14.65 -9.81 6.96
C ALA A 419 14.55 -10.33 5.51
N PHE A 420 14.55 -9.44 4.51
CA PHE A 420 14.57 -9.83 3.10
C PHE A 420 15.96 -10.15 2.57
N HIS A 421 17.05 -9.73 3.23
CA HIS A 421 18.42 -9.94 2.71
C HIS A 421 18.70 -11.39 2.26
N PRO A 422 18.44 -12.43 3.08
CA PRO A 422 18.65 -13.82 2.67
C PRO A 422 17.83 -14.25 1.43
N LEU A 423 16.73 -13.55 1.17
CA LEU A 423 15.77 -13.86 0.13
C LEU A 423 16.06 -13.12 -1.18
N VAL A 424 16.61 -11.89 -1.11
CA VAL A 424 16.69 -10.98 -2.27
C VAL A 424 18.09 -10.53 -2.64
N ASP A 425 19.13 -10.77 -1.83
CA ASP A 425 20.48 -10.25 -2.12
C ASP A 425 21.02 -10.75 -3.47
N GLY A 426 20.72 -12.00 -3.85
CA GLY A 426 21.13 -12.58 -5.13
C GLY A 426 20.46 -11.97 -6.37
N VAL A 427 19.39 -11.18 -6.18
CA VAL A 427 18.63 -10.53 -7.25
C VAL A 427 18.59 -9.01 -7.11
N THR A 428 19.31 -8.46 -6.13
CA THR A 428 19.34 -7.02 -5.84
C THR A 428 20.62 -6.37 -6.33
N TYR A 429 20.47 -5.31 -7.10
CA TYR A 429 21.56 -4.48 -7.58
C TYR A 429 21.56 -3.13 -6.85
N MET A 430 22.39 -3.03 -5.82
CA MET A 430 22.61 -1.81 -5.04
C MET A 430 23.44 -0.76 -5.83
N ASN A 431 23.50 0.49 -5.35
CA ASN A 431 24.21 1.61 -5.98
C ASN A 431 23.74 1.94 -7.42
N ARG A 432 22.48 1.63 -7.77
CA ARG A 432 21.94 1.91 -9.12
C ARG A 432 20.81 2.92 -9.05
N LYS A 433 21.20 4.19 -9.02
CA LYS A 433 20.25 5.32 -9.09
C LYS A 433 19.74 5.49 -10.52
N VAL A 434 18.59 4.90 -10.83
CA VAL A 434 17.89 5.14 -12.09
C VAL A 434 17.57 6.63 -12.21
N GLN A 435 17.79 7.18 -13.41
CA GLN A 435 17.46 8.58 -13.72
C GLN A 435 16.79 8.73 -15.08
N ARG A 436 16.74 7.67 -15.88
CA ARG A 436 16.00 7.64 -17.13
C ARG A 436 15.32 6.29 -17.34
N ILE A 437 14.14 6.35 -17.91
CA ILE A 437 13.39 5.21 -18.44
C ILE A 437 13.10 5.53 -19.90
N ASP A 438 13.33 4.55 -20.76
CA ASP A 438 12.96 4.60 -22.17
C ASP A 438 12.11 3.37 -22.50
N TYR A 439 11.23 3.48 -23.50
CA TYR A 439 10.40 2.36 -23.96
C TYR A 439 10.56 2.17 -25.45
N ASN A 440 10.98 0.98 -25.85
CA ASN A 440 11.13 0.63 -27.25
C ASN A 440 9.86 -0.08 -27.75
N GLU A 441 9.08 0.62 -28.57
CA GLU A 441 7.84 0.12 -29.19
C GLU A 441 8.06 -1.10 -30.08
N SER A 442 9.22 -1.22 -30.74
CA SER A 442 9.50 -2.33 -31.66
C SER A 442 9.82 -3.64 -30.93
N THR A 443 10.43 -3.54 -29.75
CA THR A 443 10.77 -4.72 -28.94
C THR A 443 9.82 -4.94 -27.78
N GLU A 444 8.92 -3.97 -27.50
CA GLU A 444 8.04 -3.92 -26.32
C GLU A 444 8.81 -4.07 -25.00
N ARG A 445 9.91 -3.32 -24.87
CA ARG A 445 10.81 -3.42 -23.70
C ARG A 445 11.11 -2.07 -23.07
N VAL A 446 11.20 -2.08 -21.74
CA VAL A 446 11.57 -0.93 -20.92
C VAL A 446 13.07 -0.94 -20.68
N THR A 447 13.75 0.17 -20.92
CA THR A 447 15.19 0.33 -20.64
C THR A 447 15.40 1.30 -19.50
N LEU A 448 15.99 0.82 -18.41
CA LEU A 448 16.40 1.63 -17.28
C LEU A 448 17.82 2.14 -17.51
N GLN A 449 18.07 3.42 -17.22
CA GLN A 449 19.40 4.02 -17.37
C GLN A 449 19.85 4.74 -16.09
N TRP A 450 21.11 4.53 -15.74
CA TRP A 450 21.77 5.14 -14.59
C TRP A 450 23.21 5.51 -14.92
N LYS A 451 23.85 6.23 -13.99
CA LYS A 451 25.30 6.45 -14.01
C LYS A 451 25.94 5.73 -12.81
N ASN A 452 27.14 5.18 -13.00
CA ASN A 452 27.87 4.57 -11.88
C ASN A 452 28.40 5.66 -10.93
N LYS A 453 28.78 6.83 -11.46
CA LYS A 453 29.16 8.01 -10.69
C LYS A 453 28.46 9.27 -11.23
N PRO A 454 28.18 10.27 -10.38
CA PRO A 454 27.43 11.47 -10.80
C PRO A 454 28.03 12.21 -12.02
N LEU A 455 29.37 12.25 -12.09
CA LEU A 455 30.11 12.96 -13.14
C LEU A 455 30.35 12.13 -14.41
N ASP A 456 29.92 10.86 -14.45
CA ASP A 456 30.10 10.03 -15.64
C ASP A 456 29.32 10.62 -16.83
N ARG A 457 29.92 10.58 -18.02
CA ARG A 457 29.25 11.00 -19.27
C ARG A 457 28.50 9.86 -19.94
N VAL A 458 28.90 8.62 -19.67
CA VAL A 458 28.32 7.41 -20.25
C VAL A 458 27.24 6.87 -19.34
N TRP A 459 26.08 6.59 -19.92
CA TRP A 459 24.97 5.94 -19.24
C TRP A 459 25.15 4.42 -19.28
N GLN A 460 24.94 3.79 -18.14
CA GLN A 460 24.67 2.36 -18.07
C GLN A 460 23.20 2.13 -18.39
N ASN A 461 22.87 0.95 -18.92
CA ASN A 461 21.51 0.57 -19.19
C ASN A 461 21.27 -0.93 -18.95
N ALA A 462 20.01 -1.26 -18.70
CA ALA A 462 19.51 -2.63 -18.69
C ALA A 462 18.04 -2.61 -19.16
N SER A 463 17.68 -3.55 -20.03
CA SER A 463 16.34 -3.63 -20.60
C SER A 463 15.57 -4.82 -20.03
N TYR A 464 14.27 -4.65 -19.85
CA TYR A 464 13.35 -5.59 -19.21
C TYR A 464 12.03 -5.65 -20.01
N ASP A 465 11.26 -6.72 -19.82
CA ASP A 465 9.91 -6.80 -20.41
C ASP A 465 8.95 -5.84 -19.70
N LEU A 466 9.03 -5.75 -18.38
CA LEU A 466 8.24 -4.80 -17.56
C LEU A 466 9.10 -4.19 -16.46
N ALA A 467 8.74 -2.99 -16.02
CA ALA A 467 9.35 -2.33 -14.87
C ALA A 467 8.29 -1.87 -13.87
N VAL A 468 8.45 -2.25 -12.61
CA VAL A 468 7.67 -1.70 -11.49
C VAL A 468 8.49 -0.60 -10.83
N VAL A 469 8.03 0.65 -10.91
CA VAL A 469 8.70 1.79 -10.30
C VAL A 469 8.09 2.06 -8.93
N THR A 470 8.89 1.87 -7.89
CA THR A 470 8.49 2.04 -6.48
C THR A 470 9.14 3.26 -5.81
N ALA A 471 9.97 3.98 -6.56
CA ALA A 471 10.56 5.25 -6.14
C ALA A 471 9.46 6.31 -5.95
N PRO A 472 9.57 7.22 -4.96
CA PRO A 472 8.59 8.28 -4.76
C PRO A 472 8.42 9.14 -6.02
N LEU A 473 7.18 9.55 -6.34
CA LEU A 473 6.90 10.40 -7.50
C LEU A 473 7.68 11.72 -7.44
N ALA A 474 7.92 12.22 -6.23
CA ALA A 474 8.76 13.38 -5.97
C ALA A 474 10.20 13.27 -6.52
N LEU A 475 10.76 12.05 -6.57
CA LEU A 475 12.04 11.76 -7.23
C LEU A 475 11.84 11.43 -8.71
N VAL A 476 10.82 10.64 -9.06
CA VAL A 476 10.56 10.19 -10.44
C VAL A 476 10.35 11.37 -11.40
N ARG A 477 9.72 12.47 -10.98
CA ARG A 477 9.59 13.70 -11.80
C ARG A 477 10.91 14.35 -12.20
N THR A 478 12.02 13.97 -11.57
CA THR A 478 13.35 14.45 -11.96
C THR A 478 13.99 13.62 -13.08
N TRP A 479 13.39 12.47 -13.43
CA TRP A 479 13.92 11.54 -14.42
C TRP A 479 13.63 12.01 -15.85
N ARG A 480 14.23 11.35 -16.84
CA ARG A 480 13.73 11.36 -18.22
C ARG A 480 12.84 10.14 -18.40
N LEU A 481 11.59 10.35 -18.79
CA LEU A 481 10.57 9.31 -18.88
C LEU A 481 10.12 9.16 -20.34
N PRO A 482 9.59 7.99 -20.75
CA PRO A 482 8.88 7.88 -22.01
C PRO A 482 7.59 8.74 -21.96
N GLU A 483 6.98 8.96 -23.12
CA GLU A 483 5.72 9.70 -23.22
C GLU A 483 4.56 8.87 -22.64
N PHE A 484 4.12 9.24 -21.43
CA PHE A 484 2.92 8.73 -20.78
C PHE A 484 1.69 9.56 -21.15
N SER A 485 0.49 9.12 -20.73
CA SER A 485 -0.72 9.94 -20.84
C SER A 485 -0.54 11.29 -20.12
N ASP A 486 -1.15 12.36 -20.64
CA ASP A 486 -1.10 13.70 -20.04
C ASP A 486 -1.48 13.68 -18.55
N LEU A 487 -2.47 12.88 -18.18
CA LEU A 487 -2.95 12.78 -16.80
C LEU A 487 -1.95 12.06 -15.90
N LEU A 488 -1.32 10.98 -16.37
CA LEU A 488 -0.28 10.30 -15.61
C LEU A 488 0.98 11.16 -15.48
N GLN A 489 1.39 11.84 -16.55
CA GLN A 489 2.51 12.77 -16.52
C GLN A 489 2.24 13.93 -15.54
N THR A 490 1.03 14.50 -15.57
CA THR A 490 0.59 15.52 -14.61
C THR A 490 0.66 15.00 -13.18
N ALA A 491 0.20 13.76 -12.92
CA ALA A 491 0.29 13.15 -11.61
C ALA A 491 1.76 13.06 -11.15
N ILE A 492 2.65 12.52 -11.97
CA ILE A 492 4.09 12.40 -11.65
C ILE A 492 4.70 13.76 -11.31
N ASP A 493 4.43 14.78 -12.13
CA ASP A 493 5.06 16.10 -12.00
C ASP A 493 4.55 16.87 -10.77
N THR A 494 3.26 16.72 -10.45
CA THR A 494 2.57 17.60 -9.49
C THR A 494 2.20 16.95 -8.17
N TYR A 495 2.29 15.62 -8.02
CA TYR A 495 1.86 14.95 -6.79
C TYR A 495 2.58 15.56 -5.56
N PRO A 496 1.83 16.14 -4.61
CA PRO A 496 2.41 16.82 -3.47
C PRO A 496 2.85 15.80 -2.41
N TYR A 497 3.90 16.19 -1.69
CA TYR A 497 4.47 15.43 -0.59
C TYR A 497 4.71 16.38 0.56
N ASP A 498 4.53 15.88 1.78
CA ASP A 498 4.95 16.57 2.99
C ASP A 498 6.28 16.00 3.50
N GLN A 499 6.93 16.74 4.40
CA GLN A 499 8.24 16.41 4.94
C GLN A 499 8.23 16.30 6.46
N VAL A 500 9.32 15.76 7.01
CA VAL A 500 9.64 15.82 8.43
C VAL A 500 11.14 15.98 8.64
N CYS A 501 11.49 16.74 9.68
CA CYS A 501 12.78 16.63 10.35
C CYS A 501 12.67 16.08 11.77
N LYS A 502 13.48 15.06 12.07
CA LYS A 502 13.55 14.38 13.36
C LYS A 502 14.92 14.53 14.00
N VAL A 503 14.94 14.68 15.32
CA VAL A 503 16.17 14.70 16.13
C VAL A 503 16.03 13.71 17.28
N ALA A 504 16.92 12.71 17.29
CA ALA A 504 17.06 11.75 18.36
C ALA A 504 18.29 12.09 19.21
N LEU A 505 18.15 12.09 20.53
CA LEU A 505 19.21 12.39 21.49
C LEU A 505 19.45 11.18 22.40
N GLN A 506 20.71 10.80 22.58
CA GLN A 506 21.10 9.73 23.51
C GLN A 506 21.44 10.31 24.88
N PHE A 507 20.96 9.64 25.93
CA PHE A 507 21.20 9.98 27.32
C PHE A 507 21.87 8.83 28.06
N LYS A 508 22.71 9.17 29.05
CA LYS A 508 23.45 8.23 29.91
C LYS A 508 22.53 7.27 30.65
N THR A 509 21.35 7.76 31.04
CA THR A 509 20.29 6.98 31.69
C THR A 509 18.93 7.37 31.12
N ARG A 510 17.93 6.51 31.35
CA ARG A 510 16.52 6.78 31.04
C ARG A 510 15.87 7.62 32.13
N PHE A 511 16.44 8.79 32.43
CA PHE A 511 16.08 9.60 33.60
C PHE A 511 14.57 9.93 33.70
N TRP A 512 13.86 9.99 32.56
CA TRP A 512 12.41 10.18 32.47
C TRP A 512 11.60 9.02 33.10
N GLU A 513 12.16 7.81 33.17
CA GLU A 513 11.57 6.64 33.84
C GLU A 513 11.79 6.66 35.36
N HIS A 514 12.63 7.57 35.87
CA HIS A 514 13.00 7.66 37.28
C HIS A 514 12.49 8.94 37.95
N PHE A 515 11.65 9.71 37.26
CA PHE A 515 10.87 10.78 37.89
C PHE A 515 9.92 10.23 38.96
N ALA A 516 9.51 11.10 39.89
CA ALA A 516 8.50 10.76 40.89
C ALA A 516 7.18 10.28 40.24
N LEU A 517 6.85 10.84 39.07
CA LEU A 517 5.83 10.34 38.16
C LEU A 517 6.54 9.84 36.89
N PRO A 518 6.85 8.55 36.77
CA PRO A 518 7.68 8.02 35.69
C PRO A 518 6.97 8.03 34.34
N ILE A 519 7.72 8.25 33.26
CA ILE A 519 7.23 8.25 31.88
C ILE A 519 7.71 6.97 31.19
N TYR A 520 6.80 6.04 30.90
CA TYR A 520 7.12 4.81 30.16
C TYR A 520 6.59 4.88 28.74
N GLY A 521 7.49 4.91 27.75
CA GLY A 521 7.16 5.29 26.38
C GLY A 521 6.40 6.61 26.31
N SER A 522 5.48 6.78 25.36
CA SER A 522 4.67 7.98 25.08
C SER A 522 5.22 8.90 24.00
N CYS A 523 4.31 9.50 23.23
CA CYS A 523 4.52 10.71 22.43
C CYS A 523 3.65 11.89 22.89
N SER A 524 3.04 11.81 24.07
CA SER A 524 2.03 12.76 24.55
C SER A 524 2.61 13.97 25.29
N THR A 525 3.92 14.20 25.27
CA THR A 525 4.48 15.42 25.85
C THR A 525 4.07 16.60 24.98
N THR A 526 3.42 17.58 25.58
CA THR A 526 2.88 18.76 24.89
C THR A 526 3.82 19.93 25.07
N THR A 527 4.16 20.62 23.96
CA THR A 527 4.91 21.85 24.03
C THR A 527 4.55 22.84 22.93
N ASP A 528 4.67 24.13 23.23
CA ASP A 528 4.59 25.22 22.26
C ASP A 528 5.97 25.79 21.87
N ILE A 529 7.08 25.14 22.28
CA ILE A 529 8.41 25.53 21.82
C ILE A 529 8.47 25.37 20.29
N PRO A 530 8.72 26.44 19.53
CA PRO A 530 8.67 26.40 18.07
C PRO A 530 9.59 25.32 17.49
N GLY A 531 9.10 24.58 16.51
CA GLY A 531 9.94 23.64 15.77
C GLY A 531 10.30 22.33 16.48
N ILE A 532 9.85 22.08 17.71
CA ILE A 532 10.06 20.80 18.40
C ILE A 532 9.09 19.73 17.91
N GLY A 533 7.81 20.07 17.79
CA GLY A 533 6.74 19.14 17.43
C GLY A 533 6.55 18.05 18.47
N SER A 534 6.51 16.78 18.07
CA SER A 534 6.30 15.67 19.00
C SER A 534 7.59 15.19 19.66
N ILE A 535 7.51 14.87 20.96
CA ILE A 535 8.59 14.24 21.73
C ILE A 535 8.16 12.82 22.08
N CYS A 536 8.94 11.82 21.69
CA CYS A 536 8.62 10.42 21.93
C CYS A 536 9.71 9.70 22.73
N TYR A 537 9.30 9.04 23.82
CA TYR A 537 10.17 8.18 24.62
C TYR A 537 10.12 6.74 24.10
N PRO A 538 11.22 5.97 24.20
CA PRO A 538 11.24 4.59 23.74
C PRO A 538 10.18 3.72 24.41
N SER A 539 9.48 2.91 23.60
CA SER A 539 8.54 1.87 24.05
C SER A 539 9.21 0.51 24.30
N TYR A 540 10.53 0.44 24.13
CA TYR A 540 11.37 -0.73 24.35
C TYR A 540 12.34 -0.48 25.50
N ASP A 541 12.81 -1.60 26.08
CA ASP A 541 13.76 -1.62 27.18
C ASP A 541 13.31 -0.75 28.38
N ILE A 542 12.01 -0.81 28.69
CA ILE A 542 11.40 -0.08 29.81
C ILE A 542 11.98 -0.58 31.13
N ASN A 543 12.26 0.33 32.06
CA ASN A 543 12.92 0.10 33.35
C ASN A 543 14.38 -0.37 33.24
N SER A 544 15.00 -0.23 32.07
CA SER A 544 16.43 -0.45 31.89
C SER A 544 17.25 0.61 32.61
N THR A 545 18.42 0.20 33.13
CA THR A 545 19.38 1.10 33.78
C THR A 545 20.42 1.65 32.81
N GLY A 546 20.40 1.20 31.55
CA GLY A 546 21.33 1.60 30.50
C GLY A 546 21.01 2.95 29.88
N MET A 547 21.73 3.26 28.80
CA MET A 547 21.49 4.44 27.99
C MET A 547 20.11 4.37 27.32
N GLY A 548 19.51 5.54 27.08
CA GLY A 548 18.23 5.67 26.39
C GLY A 548 18.29 6.70 25.27
N VAL A 549 17.50 6.50 24.21
CA VAL A 549 17.46 7.41 23.07
C VAL A 549 16.07 8.02 22.92
N MET A 550 15.91 9.30 23.25
CA MET A 550 14.66 10.02 23.08
C MET A 550 14.54 10.54 21.66
N LEU A 551 13.37 10.41 21.02
CA LEU A 551 13.03 11.26 19.88
C LEU A 551 12.63 12.61 20.44
N ALA A 552 13.60 13.51 20.57
CA ALA A 552 13.46 14.79 21.23
C ALA A 552 12.77 15.85 20.35
N SER A 553 12.75 15.64 19.03
CA SER A 553 11.95 16.43 18.12
C SER A 553 11.45 15.59 16.94
N TYR A 554 10.17 15.77 16.63
CA TYR A 554 9.52 15.32 15.41
C TYR A 554 8.70 16.52 14.92
N SER A 555 9.29 17.28 13.99
CA SER A 555 8.67 18.46 13.37
C SER A 555 8.40 18.20 11.89
N SER A 556 7.13 18.28 11.49
CA SER A 556 6.66 18.07 10.10
C SER A 556 6.32 19.38 9.40
N SER A 557 5.93 19.30 8.13
CA SER A 557 5.34 20.42 7.40
C SER A 557 6.26 21.66 7.38
N ASP A 558 5.74 22.86 7.18
CA ASP A 558 6.61 24.05 7.04
C ASP A 558 7.62 24.19 8.19
N SER A 559 7.20 23.87 9.42
CA SER A 559 8.03 23.87 10.63
C SER A 559 9.25 22.94 10.51
N GLY A 560 9.04 21.69 10.07
CA GLY A 560 10.12 20.73 9.82
C GLY A 560 11.06 21.15 8.70
N LEU A 561 10.50 21.77 7.64
CA LEU A 561 11.27 22.26 6.50
C LEU A 561 12.25 23.39 6.89
N ARG A 562 11.86 24.30 7.80
CA ARG A 562 12.75 25.38 8.26
C ARG A 562 14.03 24.86 8.88
N TRP A 563 13.97 23.72 9.56
CA TRP A 563 15.15 23.12 10.18
C TRP A 563 16.11 22.48 9.18
N ALA A 564 15.66 22.14 7.98
CA ALA A 564 16.52 21.55 6.96
C ALA A 564 17.63 22.50 6.49
N SER A 565 17.38 23.82 6.50
CA SER A 565 18.38 24.84 6.14
C SER A 565 19.31 25.25 7.28
N THR A 566 18.95 24.94 8.53
CA THR A 566 19.78 25.22 9.71
C THR A 566 20.94 24.23 9.80
N PRO A 567 22.17 24.69 10.13
CA PRO A 567 23.29 23.80 10.46
C PRO A 567 22.90 22.75 11.50
N GLU A 568 23.43 21.54 11.33
CA GLU A 568 23.00 20.39 12.11
C GLU A 568 23.25 20.55 13.61
N ASP A 569 24.46 20.98 13.98
CA ASP A 569 24.87 21.24 15.36
C ASP A 569 24.01 22.31 16.04
N VAL A 570 23.68 23.38 15.32
CA VAL A 570 22.81 24.46 15.81
C VAL A 570 21.39 23.94 16.07
N HIS A 571 20.81 23.17 15.15
CA HIS A 571 19.48 22.59 15.36
C HIS A 571 19.48 21.58 16.51
N VAL A 572 20.50 20.72 16.60
CA VAL A 572 20.60 19.74 17.68
C VAL A 572 20.73 20.42 19.04
N GLN A 573 21.58 21.46 19.14
CA GLN A 573 21.72 22.22 20.39
C GLN A 573 20.40 22.89 20.77
N TYR A 574 19.67 23.48 19.82
CA TYR A 574 18.34 24.02 20.06
C TYR A 574 17.38 22.97 20.66
N VAL A 575 17.39 21.75 20.13
CA VAL A 575 16.56 20.65 20.66
C VAL A 575 17.02 20.23 22.06
N VAL A 576 18.33 20.20 22.34
CA VAL A 576 18.86 19.93 23.69
C VAL A 576 18.37 20.98 24.69
N ASP A 577 18.49 22.26 24.34
CA ASP A 577 18.06 23.37 25.19
C ASP A 577 16.54 23.33 25.43
N ALA A 578 15.76 23.04 24.40
CA ALA A 578 14.31 22.83 24.53
C ALA A 578 13.97 21.63 25.43
N MET A 579 14.72 20.52 25.35
CA MET A 579 14.52 19.41 26.26
C MET A 579 14.84 19.80 27.70
N ALA A 580 15.88 20.61 27.93
CA ALA A 580 16.22 21.14 29.25
C ALA A 580 15.14 22.11 29.77
N GLU A 581 14.53 22.92 28.91
CA GLU A 581 13.36 23.74 29.29
C GLU A 581 12.18 22.88 29.73
N ILE A 582 11.94 21.73 29.10
CA ILE A 582 10.79 20.87 29.41
C ILE A 582 11.06 20.00 30.66
N HIS A 583 12.27 19.44 30.78
CA HIS A 583 12.62 18.40 31.76
C HIS A 583 13.52 18.89 32.90
N GLY A 584 14.09 20.10 32.79
CA GLY A 584 15.08 20.67 33.70
C GLY A 584 16.53 20.35 33.31
N ASP A 585 17.47 20.94 34.06
CA ASP A 585 18.93 20.87 33.80
C ASP A 585 19.53 19.46 33.77
N VAL A 586 18.79 18.46 34.28
CA VAL A 586 19.16 17.03 34.18
C VAL A 586 19.49 16.63 32.75
N VAL A 587 18.88 17.27 31.74
CA VAL A 587 19.15 17.03 30.33
C VAL A 587 20.62 17.29 29.99
N TYR A 588 21.22 18.38 30.46
CA TYR A 588 22.61 18.71 30.17
C TYR A 588 23.57 17.70 30.81
N ASP A 589 23.28 17.26 32.04
CA ASP A 589 24.09 16.26 32.75
C ASP A 589 24.00 14.87 32.11
N GLN A 590 22.82 14.51 31.61
CA GLN A 590 22.53 13.19 31.06
C GLN A 590 22.84 13.07 29.58
N TYR A 591 22.83 14.16 28.81
CA TYR A 591 23.12 14.11 27.37
C TYR A 591 24.53 13.60 27.12
N THR A 592 24.68 12.60 26.24
CA THR A 592 25.99 11.99 25.95
C THR A 592 26.80 12.79 24.93
N GLY A 593 26.16 13.72 24.21
CA GLY A 593 26.70 14.34 23.01
C GLY A 593 26.37 13.58 21.72
N ASN A 594 25.84 12.35 21.82
CA ASN A 594 25.45 11.57 20.64
C ASN A 594 24.02 11.88 20.23
N TYR A 595 23.83 12.13 18.93
CA TYR A 595 22.53 12.44 18.33
C TYR A 595 22.39 11.80 16.94
N ASN A 596 21.16 11.74 16.45
CA ASN A 596 20.88 11.53 15.03
C ASN A 596 19.85 12.56 14.57
N ARG A 597 20.19 13.33 13.54
CA ARG A 597 19.26 14.24 12.87
C ARG A 597 18.93 13.70 11.48
N ARG A 598 17.63 13.65 11.16
CA ARG A 598 17.16 13.26 9.82
C ARG A 598 16.09 14.24 9.36
N CYS A 599 16.45 15.14 8.45
CA CYS A 599 15.47 15.87 7.66
C CYS A 599 15.33 15.15 6.31
N TRP A 600 14.17 14.54 6.05
CA TRP A 600 13.98 13.67 4.86
C TRP A 600 14.09 14.43 3.53
N VAL A 601 13.82 15.73 3.53
CA VAL A 601 14.01 16.59 2.34
C VAL A 601 15.48 16.66 1.88
N LEU A 602 16.42 16.32 2.77
CA LEU A 602 17.85 16.24 2.45
C LEU A 602 18.27 14.86 1.93
N ASP A 603 17.37 13.87 1.92
CA ASP A 603 17.69 12.55 1.42
C ASP A 603 17.66 12.52 -0.11
N GLN A 604 18.76 12.10 -0.72
CA GLN A 604 18.89 12.08 -2.17
C GLN A 604 18.16 10.91 -2.86
N TYR A 605 17.73 9.88 -2.12
CA TYR A 605 17.06 8.68 -2.67
C TYR A 605 15.54 8.70 -2.48
N GLU A 606 15.05 9.46 -1.51
CA GLU A 606 13.63 9.63 -1.23
C GLU A 606 13.11 11.03 -1.57
N THR A 607 14.00 12.04 -1.51
CA THR A 607 13.78 13.49 -1.73
C THR A 607 12.81 14.18 -0.77
N ILE A 608 11.95 13.43 -0.06
CA ILE A 608 10.90 13.93 0.82
C ILE A 608 10.30 12.79 1.68
N SER A 609 9.30 13.07 2.54
CA SER A 609 8.81 12.09 3.53
C SER A 609 7.63 11.23 3.07
N TRP A 610 6.47 11.80 2.76
CA TRP A 610 5.29 11.01 2.34
C TRP A 610 4.35 11.82 1.45
N ALA A 611 3.53 11.13 0.68
CA ALA A 611 2.57 11.79 -0.19
C ALA A 611 1.45 12.48 0.62
N SER A 612 1.04 13.66 0.19
CA SER A 612 -0.01 14.45 0.86
C SER A 612 -0.91 15.14 -0.17
N PRO A 613 -1.68 14.36 -0.94
CA PRO A 613 -2.51 14.87 -2.04
C PRO A 613 -3.52 15.92 -1.57
N THR A 614 -3.75 16.90 -2.43
CA THR A 614 -4.82 17.89 -2.24
C THR A 614 -6.12 17.39 -2.85
N ALA A 615 -7.21 18.12 -2.59
CA ALA A 615 -8.54 17.82 -3.12
C ALA A 615 -8.53 17.46 -4.62
N GLY A 616 -9.23 16.39 -4.96
CA GLY A 616 -9.46 15.87 -6.30
C GLY A 616 -8.33 15.01 -6.87
N MET A 617 -7.13 15.05 -6.25
CA MET A 617 -5.97 14.34 -6.79
C MET A 617 -6.08 12.82 -6.63
N ARG A 618 -6.61 12.31 -5.51
CA ARG A 618 -6.79 10.85 -5.33
C ARG A 618 -7.83 10.32 -6.31
N LYS A 619 -8.98 10.98 -6.38
CA LYS A 619 -10.05 10.69 -7.35
C LYS A 619 -9.56 10.69 -8.80
N ALA A 620 -8.71 11.65 -9.18
CA ALA A 620 -8.19 11.75 -10.55
C ALA A 620 -7.04 10.79 -10.86
N PHE A 621 -6.09 10.60 -9.94
CA PHE A 621 -4.81 9.96 -10.25
C PHE A 621 -4.69 8.49 -9.82
N ILE A 622 -5.44 8.02 -8.82
CA ILE A 622 -5.50 6.57 -8.50
C ILE A 622 -5.91 5.75 -9.75
N PRO A 623 -6.94 6.17 -10.53
CA PRO A 623 -7.27 5.58 -11.82
C PRO A 623 -6.21 5.73 -12.92
N GLU A 624 -5.09 6.41 -12.70
CA GLU A 624 -3.95 6.40 -13.63
C GLU A 624 -2.82 5.52 -13.11
N PHE A 625 -2.58 5.49 -11.79
CA PHE A 625 -1.52 4.68 -11.18
C PHE A 625 -1.73 3.19 -11.32
N PHE A 626 -2.97 2.75 -11.53
CA PHE A 626 -3.25 1.33 -11.69
C PHE A 626 -2.93 0.79 -13.11
N LYS A 627 -2.46 1.65 -14.05
CA LYS A 627 -2.30 1.35 -15.47
C LYS A 627 -0.88 0.88 -15.66
N THR A 628 -0.72 -0.09 -16.56
CA THR A 628 0.57 -0.32 -17.19
C THR A 628 0.68 0.58 -18.41
N GLN A 629 1.54 1.58 -18.36
CA GLN A 629 1.82 2.44 -19.51
C GLN A 629 3.25 2.23 -19.97
N LYS A 630 3.45 1.94 -21.25
CA LYS A 630 4.79 1.76 -21.84
C LYS A 630 5.65 0.74 -21.05
N GLY A 631 5.03 -0.37 -20.64
CA GLY A 631 5.66 -1.43 -19.84
C GLY A 631 6.01 -1.04 -18.39
N VAL A 632 5.59 0.14 -17.93
CA VAL A 632 5.85 0.66 -16.58
C VAL A 632 4.60 0.55 -15.71
N VAL A 633 4.77 0.01 -14.50
CA VAL A 633 3.78 -0.05 -13.43
C VAL A 633 4.25 0.83 -12.28
N LEU A 634 3.41 1.73 -11.78
CA LEU A 634 3.74 2.56 -10.62
C LEU A 634 3.26 1.91 -9.32
N SER A 635 4.07 2.03 -8.26
CA SER A 635 3.78 1.49 -6.93
C SER A 635 4.44 2.33 -5.84
N GLY A 636 4.02 2.17 -4.59
CA GLY A 636 4.42 2.99 -3.45
C GLY A 636 3.22 3.63 -2.74
N GLU A 637 3.40 4.07 -1.50
CA GLU A 637 2.31 4.58 -0.66
C GLU A 637 1.53 5.76 -1.28
N GLY A 638 2.18 6.61 -2.08
CA GLY A 638 1.50 7.70 -2.80
C GLY A 638 0.59 7.24 -3.96
N THR A 639 0.62 5.95 -4.29
CA THR A 639 -0.25 5.33 -5.30
C THR A 639 -1.39 4.52 -4.68
N SER A 640 -1.55 4.63 -3.36
CA SER A 640 -2.56 3.93 -2.56
C SER A 640 -3.70 4.88 -2.17
N TYR A 641 -4.72 4.32 -1.54
CA TYR A 641 -5.87 5.06 -1.00
C TYR A 641 -5.53 5.81 0.28
N THR A 642 -4.55 5.32 1.06
CA THR A 642 -3.97 6.02 2.20
C THR A 642 -2.50 6.31 1.93
N SER A 643 -1.91 7.28 2.60
CA SER A 643 -0.49 7.64 2.45
C SER A 643 0.20 7.64 3.81
N SER A 644 1.51 7.84 3.86
CA SER A 644 2.31 7.92 5.10
C SER A 644 2.57 6.59 5.87
N TRP A 645 1.86 5.51 5.54
CA TRP A 645 1.97 4.21 6.24
C TRP A 645 2.68 3.10 5.45
N ILE A 646 3.38 2.20 6.16
CA ILE A 646 3.97 0.99 5.55
C ILE A 646 2.87 0.11 4.94
N ALA A 647 1.69 0.02 5.57
CA ALA A 647 0.56 -0.74 5.06
C ALA A 647 0.20 -0.31 3.63
N SER A 648 0.13 0.99 3.36
CA SER A 648 -0.12 1.57 2.03
C SER A 648 0.98 1.23 1.01
N ALA A 649 2.25 1.15 1.45
CA ALA A 649 3.33 0.68 0.58
C ALA A 649 3.20 -0.81 0.25
N LEU A 650 2.84 -1.66 1.21
CA LEU A 650 2.67 -3.10 1.00
C LEU A 650 1.46 -3.39 0.10
N GLU A 651 0.33 -2.75 0.39
CA GLU A 651 -0.89 -2.70 -0.42
C GLU A 651 -0.56 -2.45 -1.89
N SER A 652 0.11 -1.33 -2.18
CA SER A 652 0.45 -0.96 -3.55
C SER A 652 1.44 -1.93 -4.19
N GLY A 653 2.28 -2.59 -3.39
CA GLY A 653 3.18 -3.65 -3.84
C GLY A 653 2.44 -4.92 -4.27
N VAL A 654 1.40 -5.32 -3.52
CA VAL A 654 0.48 -6.42 -3.88
C VAL A 654 -0.29 -6.08 -5.15
N ARG A 655 -0.80 -4.86 -5.25
CA ARG A 655 -1.48 -4.36 -6.45
C ARG A 655 -0.57 -4.44 -7.66
N ALA A 656 0.67 -3.94 -7.55
CA ALA A 656 1.62 -3.95 -8.66
C ALA A 656 1.99 -5.37 -9.12
N ALA A 657 2.18 -6.31 -8.20
CA ALA A 657 2.39 -7.71 -8.55
C ALA A 657 1.17 -8.31 -9.27
N THR A 658 -0.04 -8.04 -8.76
CA THR A 658 -1.29 -8.46 -9.40
C THR A 658 -1.40 -7.89 -10.81
N GLN A 659 -1.08 -6.61 -11.01
CA GLN A 659 -1.06 -5.97 -12.33
C GLN A 659 -0.08 -6.65 -13.28
N VAL A 660 1.16 -6.86 -12.87
CA VAL A 660 2.17 -7.57 -13.68
C VAL A 660 1.70 -8.97 -14.06
N LEU A 661 1.12 -9.74 -13.13
CA LEU A 661 0.62 -11.08 -13.42
C LEU A 661 -0.53 -11.05 -14.44
N LEU A 662 -1.44 -10.09 -14.32
CA LEU A 662 -2.55 -9.89 -15.25
C LEU A 662 -2.06 -9.45 -16.63
N GLU A 663 -1.10 -8.53 -16.70
CA GLU A 663 -0.43 -8.12 -17.94
C GLU A 663 0.13 -9.32 -18.72
N LEU A 664 0.58 -10.35 -17.98
CA LEU A 664 1.13 -11.60 -18.52
C LEU A 664 0.08 -12.71 -18.70
N GLY A 665 -1.20 -12.45 -18.45
CA GLY A 665 -2.30 -13.41 -18.58
C GLY A 665 -2.39 -14.48 -17.48
N LEU A 666 -1.64 -14.30 -16.39
CA LEU A 666 -1.54 -15.22 -15.23
C LEU A 666 -2.64 -14.92 -14.19
N VAL A 667 -3.91 -15.08 -14.59
CA VAL A 667 -5.08 -14.74 -13.75
C VAL A 667 -5.17 -15.61 -12.49
N ASP A 668 -4.88 -16.90 -12.60
CA ASP A 668 -4.91 -17.80 -11.42
C ASP A 668 -3.91 -17.34 -10.36
N GLU A 669 -2.69 -17.01 -10.77
CA GLU A 669 -1.64 -16.49 -9.90
C GLU A 669 -1.99 -15.13 -9.31
N ALA A 670 -2.60 -14.24 -10.11
CA ALA A 670 -3.08 -12.94 -9.63
C ALA A 670 -4.16 -13.11 -8.53
N LYS A 671 -5.11 -14.03 -8.72
CA LYS A 671 -6.11 -14.37 -7.70
C LYS A 671 -5.47 -14.93 -6.44
N ASP A 672 -4.42 -15.75 -6.56
CA ASP A 672 -3.69 -16.28 -5.40
C ASP A 672 -3.00 -15.20 -4.58
N VAL A 673 -2.37 -14.22 -5.25
CA VAL A 673 -1.78 -13.05 -4.60
C VAL A 673 -2.83 -12.27 -3.84
N VAL A 674 -3.95 -11.93 -4.48
CA VAL A 674 -5.06 -11.19 -3.84
C VAL A 674 -5.66 -11.98 -2.68
N ASN A 675 -5.92 -13.27 -2.85
CA ASN A 675 -6.49 -14.13 -1.81
C ASN A 675 -5.59 -14.23 -0.57
N LYS A 676 -4.28 -14.36 -0.80
CA LYS A 676 -3.32 -14.45 0.30
C LYS A 676 -3.21 -13.15 1.07
N TRP A 677 -3.05 -12.04 0.36
CA TRP A 677 -2.62 -10.79 0.97
C TRP A 677 -3.74 -9.80 1.28
N MET A 678 -4.85 -9.87 0.56
CA MET A 678 -5.90 -8.85 0.62
C MET A 678 -7.29 -9.39 0.95
N ALA A 679 -7.74 -10.48 0.30
CA ALA A 679 -9.15 -10.93 0.35
C ALA A 679 -9.71 -11.20 1.76
N ARG A 680 -8.84 -11.42 2.76
CA ARG A 680 -9.25 -11.61 4.16
C ARG A 680 -9.75 -10.32 4.84
N TRP A 681 -9.50 -9.16 4.24
CA TRP A 681 -9.68 -7.83 4.84
C TRP A 681 -10.58 -6.91 4.01
N ILE A 682 -10.90 -7.32 2.78
CA ILE A 682 -11.71 -6.59 1.82
C ILE A 682 -12.83 -7.52 1.36
N ASP A 683 -13.98 -7.43 2.01
CA ASP A 683 -15.23 -7.94 1.42
C ASP A 683 -15.54 -7.10 0.18
N VAL A 684 -15.43 -7.72 -1.01
CA VAL A 684 -15.64 -7.09 -2.33
C VAL A 684 -17.11 -7.11 -2.74
#